data_AF-S8AJC2-F1
#
_entry.id   AF-S8AJC2-F1
#
_cell.length_a   1.000
_cell.length_b   1.000
_cell.length_c   1.000
_cell.angle_alpha   90.00
_cell.angle_beta   90.00
_cell.angle_gamma   90.00
#
_symmetry.space_group_name_H-M   'P 1'
#
loop_
_entity.id
_entity.type
_entity.pdbx_description
1 polymer ?
#
loop_
_entity_poly.entity_id
_entity_poly.type
_entity_poly.pdbx_seq_one_letter_code
_entity_poly.pdbx_strand_id
1 'polypeptide(L)'
;MRAKKVAVIGLVTAKTLLHDSSCGASTTTTYHPVIFDTRQKVGGLWAVSSAQSRDHDDLEDDGQGTPSHVTLDPNMKTNLSRFSVAFSDLSWQSALGGTDLPMFPRAREVGQYLAVYAERYIPGSCLRLESRVIRTERLVGEDGKFFWRVYWIDETRGKQEVRQGTESVHNNQVKVEDFDLIVVASGYFARPWIPNLPGLSSFTGQVLHSSALGRTLGKQCHVTNPSTRRGHTLVIGGSMSGVEAASTLALRQSASRLSGDALASGDSHIGPRIYHVHSRPFWTLPLCLPHERSTGTSAFLPLDLAMYDLNRRPPGPVEYTIGSLTEEKIAKTSDYFRTILGTEYERFGHSPPTPSSSFPQNIAASATKQTPSQPEWVAIGNDYAEFVRSGDVEPIHGRVTSIDTTELETGTASVRIETGNGPNVLNNITLIITATGFTPFDSISFLPAEVLSSLEMDKNDPCLPLILDGGGTLRSEIPDLGFVGFYRGPYWGVMEMQARYLARVWAAEGTASEYGAFQLQTSHEQEKLRNLRNPHGQVRRAQFPMGDYVGLMEQFARHLKMKRISPRLGDEVFSAGPVVPARYVVGTPGSETRRTLDDLCAILQHDHPATQAATALAVFRALQGTWSVVTSTGMESDTETETQTQIANRPSKIGSDESSETMTFIPQSPSHPLYDREYLLRRWPNTIATRRGAVPDPMRDGTILRLSETSTIAPSNSHVEICRGRPSQTTIDEDEPHAWRLELGPLNHGEKDGEYVVRGQIVPFPGVDRLNPMLLGTPGECEWTFFFHGVSITRWEYRLRRNPQCT
;
A
#
# COMPACT_ATOMS: atom_id res chain seq x y z
N MET A 1 -13.05 -11.56 43.71
CA MET A 1 -12.82 -12.24 42.42
C MET A 1 -11.38 -11.99 42.01
N ARG A 2 -10.68 -13.02 41.50
CA ARG A 2 -9.28 -12.90 41.10
C ARG A 2 -9.21 -12.29 39.70
N ALA A 3 -8.35 -11.30 39.52
CA ALA A 3 -8.08 -10.75 38.19
C ALA A 3 -7.41 -11.81 37.30
N LYS A 4 -7.85 -11.92 36.05
CA LYS A 4 -7.33 -12.88 35.07
C LYS A 4 -6.03 -12.34 34.47
N LYS A 5 -4.96 -13.11 34.57
CA LYS A 5 -3.66 -12.78 34.00
C LYS A 5 -3.60 -13.27 32.56
N VAL A 6 -3.21 -12.39 31.63
CA VAL A 6 -3.28 -12.66 30.19
C VAL A 6 -1.91 -12.53 29.56
N ALA A 7 -1.40 -13.58 28.94
CA ALA A 7 -0.23 -13.47 28.08
C ALA A 7 -0.65 -12.89 26.73
N VAL A 8 -0.05 -11.78 26.33
CA VAL A 8 -0.38 -11.08 25.08
C VAL A 8 0.88 -10.98 24.23
N ILE A 9 0.73 -11.13 22.93
CA ILE A 9 1.83 -10.93 21.97
C ILE A 9 1.46 -9.76 21.04
N GLY A 10 1.04 -8.61 21.59
CA GLY A 10 0.57 -7.44 20.79
C GLY A 10 -0.04 -6.28 21.61
N LEU A 11 0.02 -5.06 21.07
CA LEU A 11 -0.31 -3.81 21.79
C LEU A 11 -1.80 -3.55 21.98
N VAL A 12 -2.58 -3.64 20.90
CA VAL A 12 -4.00 -3.22 20.90
C VAL A 12 -4.83 -4.01 21.90
N THR A 13 -4.55 -5.31 22.06
CA THR A 13 -5.26 -6.16 23.02
C THR A 13 -4.94 -5.78 24.46
N ALA A 14 -3.68 -5.50 24.78
CA ALA A 14 -3.31 -5.09 26.14
C ALA A 14 -4.02 -3.79 26.53
N LYS A 15 -4.06 -2.79 25.64
CA LYS A 15 -4.82 -1.56 25.85
C LYS A 15 -6.29 -1.86 26.15
N THR A 16 -6.94 -2.68 25.33
CA THR A 16 -8.36 -3.00 25.51
C THR A 16 -8.61 -3.70 26.85
N LEU A 17 -7.79 -4.67 27.23
CA LEU A 17 -7.91 -5.39 28.50
C LEU A 17 -7.69 -4.50 29.73
N LEU A 18 -6.88 -3.44 29.60
CA LEU A 18 -6.61 -2.47 30.67
C LEU A 18 -7.71 -1.41 30.82
N HIS A 19 -8.26 -0.92 29.71
CA HIS A 19 -9.05 0.33 29.71
C HIS A 19 -10.51 0.16 29.31
N ASP A 20 -10.89 -0.89 28.58
CA ASP A 20 -12.25 -1.00 28.06
C ASP A 20 -13.21 -1.65 29.08
N SER A 21 -13.81 -0.80 29.92
CA SER A 21 -14.77 -1.18 30.94
C SER A 21 -16.13 -1.66 30.38
N SER A 22 -16.43 -1.41 29.10
CA SER A 22 -17.69 -1.82 28.46
C SER A 22 -17.76 -3.29 28.06
N CYS A 23 -16.65 -4.02 28.19
CA CYS A 23 -16.65 -5.47 28.06
C CYS A 23 -17.47 -6.15 29.19
N GLY A 24 -17.83 -5.41 30.24
CA GLY A 24 -18.74 -5.85 31.30
C GLY A 24 -20.13 -5.23 31.19
N ALA A 25 -21.10 -5.98 30.65
CA ALA A 25 -22.51 -5.79 31.05
C ALA A 25 -22.78 -6.26 32.50
N SER A 26 -21.74 -6.69 33.21
CA SER A 26 -21.70 -6.92 34.65
C SER A 26 -20.26 -6.68 35.12
N THR A 27 -20.06 -5.69 35.97
CA THR A 27 -18.78 -5.12 36.42
C THR A 27 -18.01 -6.04 37.38
N THR A 28 -17.39 -7.13 36.90
CA THR A 28 -16.64 -8.04 37.82
C THR A 28 -15.34 -8.66 37.31
N THR A 29 -15.02 -8.64 36.01
CA THR A 29 -13.76 -9.23 35.50
C THR A 29 -12.69 -8.15 35.29
N THR A 30 -11.54 -8.31 35.95
CA THR A 30 -10.34 -7.48 35.76
C THR A 30 -9.26 -8.31 35.08
N TYR A 31 -8.52 -7.71 34.14
CA TYR A 31 -7.43 -8.36 33.42
C TYR A 31 -6.06 -7.76 33.78
N HIS A 32 -5.02 -8.60 33.81
CA HIS A 32 -3.63 -8.20 33.94
C HIS A 32 -2.84 -8.70 32.72
N PRO A 33 -2.76 -7.93 31.63
CA PRO A 33 -2.01 -8.31 30.45
C PRO A 33 -0.51 -8.17 30.67
N VAL A 34 0.24 -9.12 30.11
CA VAL A 34 1.70 -9.11 29.99
C VAL A 34 2.04 -9.30 28.51
N ILE A 35 2.66 -8.29 27.90
CA ILE A 35 3.09 -8.31 26.51
C ILE A 35 4.49 -8.90 26.40
N PHE A 36 4.66 -9.89 25.53
CA PHE A 36 5.97 -10.38 25.11
C PHE A 36 6.25 -9.93 23.69
N ASP A 37 7.41 -9.33 23.45
CA ASP A 37 7.89 -8.94 22.11
C ASP A 37 9.39 -9.27 22.01
N THR A 38 9.83 -9.77 20.85
CA THR A 38 11.25 -10.06 20.59
C THR A 38 12.05 -8.79 20.36
N ARG A 39 11.39 -7.70 19.93
CA ARG A 39 12.06 -6.44 19.63
C ARG A 39 12.28 -5.61 20.90
N GLN A 40 13.27 -4.73 20.83
CA GLN A 40 13.55 -3.72 21.85
C GLN A 40 12.51 -2.60 21.87
N LYS A 41 11.78 -2.40 20.77
CA LYS A 41 10.75 -1.36 20.63
C LYS A 41 9.43 -1.98 20.20
N VAL A 42 8.36 -1.43 20.75
CA VAL A 42 6.99 -1.76 20.35
C VAL A 42 6.73 -1.38 18.89
N GLY A 43 5.79 -2.09 18.26
CA GLY A 43 5.31 -1.79 16.90
C GLY A 43 5.56 -2.90 15.88
N GLY A 44 6.25 -3.98 16.26
CA GLY A 44 6.45 -5.15 15.41
C GLY A 44 7.07 -4.79 14.06
N LEU A 45 6.38 -5.12 12.96
CA LEU A 45 6.82 -4.80 11.59
C LEU A 45 7.09 -3.28 11.38
N TRP A 46 6.39 -2.42 12.11
CA TRP A 46 6.47 -0.96 12.03
C TRP A 46 7.43 -0.34 13.05
N ALA A 47 8.15 -1.14 13.84
CA ALA A 47 9.16 -0.66 14.79
C ALA A 47 10.44 -0.21 14.06
N VAL A 48 10.32 0.78 13.16
CA VAL A 48 11.41 1.32 12.34
C VAL A 48 11.83 2.67 12.90
N SER A 49 13.13 2.83 13.21
CA SER A 49 13.69 4.10 13.69
C SER A 49 14.20 4.97 12.53
N SER A 50 14.49 6.25 12.78
CA SER A 50 14.92 7.19 11.74
C SER A 50 16.23 6.75 11.07
N ALA A 51 16.43 7.13 9.80
CA ALA A 51 17.61 6.76 9.02
C ALA A 51 18.96 7.24 9.61
N GLN A 52 18.93 8.09 10.64
CA GLN A 52 20.09 8.62 11.36
C GLN A 52 20.47 7.78 12.59
N SER A 53 19.53 7.03 13.18
CA SER A 53 19.85 6.00 14.18
C SER A 53 20.09 4.67 13.47
N ARG A 54 21.13 4.61 12.64
CA ARG A 54 21.67 3.31 12.20
C ARG A 54 22.45 2.73 13.38
N ASP A 55 21.73 2.25 14.38
CA ASP A 55 22.34 1.40 15.38
C ASP A 55 22.91 0.19 14.64
N HIS A 56 24.15 -0.16 14.95
CA HIS A 56 24.88 -1.30 14.39
C HIS A 56 24.20 -2.67 14.65
N ASP A 57 23.02 -2.69 15.30
CA ASP A 57 22.34 -3.86 15.84
C ASP A 57 21.37 -4.55 14.86
N ASP A 58 21.05 -3.96 13.70
CA ASP A 58 20.25 -4.61 12.64
C ASP A 58 21.10 -5.52 11.71
N LEU A 59 22.36 -5.78 12.08
CA LEU A 59 23.39 -6.45 11.27
C LEU A 59 23.69 -7.90 11.66
N GLU A 60 22.86 -8.55 12.48
CA GLU A 60 23.02 -9.98 12.72
C GLU A 60 22.47 -10.76 11.51
N ASP A 61 23.40 -11.17 10.64
CA ASP A 61 23.24 -12.24 9.69
C ASP A 61 23.50 -13.56 10.43
N ASP A 62 22.45 -14.37 10.58
CA ASP A 62 22.43 -15.66 11.30
C ASP A 62 23.35 -16.73 10.66
N GLY A 63 24.27 -16.35 9.78
CA GLY A 63 25.08 -17.25 8.94
C GLY A 63 24.27 -18.00 7.88
N GLN A 64 22.96 -17.72 7.77
CA GLN A 64 22.03 -18.29 6.79
C GLN A 64 21.51 -17.27 5.77
N GLY A 65 21.97 -16.02 5.80
CA GLY A 65 21.62 -14.99 4.81
C GLY A 65 20.21 -14.41 4.99
N THR A 66 19.52 -14.71 6.09
CA THR A 66 18.21 -14.14 6.43
C THR A 66 18.31 -13.42 7.76
N PRO A 67 18.03 -12.11 7.83
CA PRO A 67 18.01 -11.40 9.10
C PRO A 67 16.92 -11.98 10.00
N SER A 68 17.23 -12.11 11.29
CA SER A 68 16.32 -12.56 12.36
C SER A 68 14.96 -11.85 12.37
N HIS A 69 14.88 -10.61 11.85
CA HIS A 69 13.65 -9.83 11.72
C HIS A 69 13.46 -9.14 10.37
N VAL A 70 12.21 -9.14 9.89
CA VAL A 70 11.77 -8.36 8.72
C VAL A 70 11.65 -6.88 9.10
N THR A 71 12.40 -6.00 8.45
CA THR A 71 12.34 -4.54 8.65
C THR A 71 11.82 -3.86 7.40
N LEU A 72 10.89 -2.91 7.56
CA LEU A 72 10.41 -2.07 6.45
C LEU A 72 11.42 -0.97 6.12
N ASP A 73 11.36 -0.47 4.88
CA ASP A 73 12.02 0.79 4.54
C ASP A 73 11.36 1.93 5.35
N PRO A 74 12.12 2.75 6.09
CA PRO A 74 11.57 3.85 6.90
C PRO A 74 10.71 4.85 6.12
N ASN A 75 10.94 4.99 4.80
CA ASN A 75 10.23 5.91 3.93
C ASN A 75 9.07 5.27 3.16
N MET A 76 8.85 3.95 3.28
CA MET A 76 7.71 3.27 2.67
C MET A 76 6.40 3.86 3.20
N LYS A 77 5.50 4.29 2.30
CA LYS A 77 4.19 4.82 2.66
C LYS A 77 3.18 3.70 2.93
N THR A 78 2.18 3.96 3.76
CA THR A 78 1.03 3.07 3.92
C THR A 78 0.17 3.06 2.65
N ASN A 79 -0.45 1.92 2.36
CA ASN A 79 -1.40 1.80 1.25
C ASN A 79 -2.76 2.44 1.55
N LEU A 80 -3.08 2.67 2.83
CA LEU A 80 -4.35 3.24 3.29
C LEU A 80 -4.09 4.58 3.98
N SER A 81 -5.11 5.44 4.01
CA SER A 81 -5.00 6.75 4.62
C SER A 81 -4.78 6.68 6.13
N ARG A 82 -4.33 7.80 6.70
CA ARG A 82 -4.21 8.00 8.14
C ARG A 82 -5.50 7.70 8.93
N PHE A 83 -6.67 7.73 8.29
CA PHE A 83 -7.93 7.43 8.96
C PHE A 83 -8.19 5.94 9.15
N SER A 84 -7.76 5.10 8.21
CA SER A 84 -7.85 3.64 8.33
C SER A 84 -6.67 3.05 9.09
N VAL A 85 -5.51 3.72 9.02
CA VAL A 85 -4.30 3.39 9.79
C VAL A 85 -4.31 4.19 11.11
N ALA A 86 -5.33 3.99 11.93
CA ALA A 86 -5.43 4.62 13.25
C ALA A 86 -6.24 3.74 14.21
N PHE A 87 -6.07 3.95 15.50
CA PHE A 87 -7.00 3.46 16.52
C PHE A 87 -8.06 4.52 16.85
N SER A 88 -9.22 4.07 17.33
CA SER A 88 -10.40 4.93 17.51
C SER A 88 -10.21 6.10 18.50
N ASP A 89 -9.17 6.03 19.34
CA ASP A 89 -8.94 6.94 20.45
C ASP A 89 -7.56 7.60 20.48
N LEU A 90 -6.76 7.52 19.41
CA LEU A 90 -5.53 8.31 19.26
C LEU A 90 -5.48 8.98 17.88
N SER A 91 -5.49 10.31 17.87
CA SER A 91 -5.36 11.09 16.64
C SER A 91 -3.92 11.16 16.14
N TRP A 92 -3.74 11.17 14.81
CA TRP A 92 -2.43 11.41 14.18
C TRP A 92 -1.83 12.77 14.55
N GLN A 93 -2.69 13.78 14.75
CA GLN A 93 -2.29 15.10 15.25
C GLN A 93 -1.54 15.00 16.58
N SER A 94 -2.07 14.22 17.53
CA SER A 94 -1.43 14.03 18.83
C SER A 94 -0.22 13.09 18.79
N ALA A 95 -0.20 12.15 17.85
CA ALA A 95 0.93 11.25 17.68
C ALA A 95 2.18 11.94 17.10
N LEU A 96 2.00 12.85 16.14
CA LEU A 96 3.11 13.51 15.43
C LEU A 96 3.42 14.93 15.93
N GLY A 97 2.50 15.55 16.69
CA GLY A 97 2.74 16.85 17.32
C GLY A 97 2.68 18.06 16.37
N GLY A 98 1.88 18.00 15.30
CA GLY A 98 1.76 19.07 14.31
C GLY A 98 0.43 19.10 13.56
N THR A 99 0.21 20.14 12.76
CA THR A 99 -1.01 20.31 11.91
C THR A 99 -0.83 19.80 10.49
N ASP A 100 0.41 19.78 9.97
CA ASP A 100 0.70 19.17 8.67
C ASP A 100 0.84 17.65 8.87
N LEU A 101 -0.19 16.92 8.47
CA LEU A 101 -0.28 15.48 8.67
C LEU A 101 -0.20 14.77 7.33
N PRO A 102 0.64 13.73 7.19
CA PRO A 102 0.70 12.95 5.96
C PRO A 102 -0.66 12.27 5.73
N MET A 103 -1.14 12.28 4.49
CA MET A 103 -2.34 11.51 4.13
C MET A 103 -2.08 10.01 4.20
N PHE A 104 -0.90 9.59 3.72
CA PHE A 104 -0.40 8.22 3.74
C PHE A 104 0.91 8.19 4.55
N PRO A 105 0.85 7.93 5.87
CA PRO A 105 2.02 7.94 6.74
C PRO A 105 3.15 7.02 6.26
N ARG A 106 4.39 7.43 6.47
CA ARG A 106 5.58 6.61 6.23
C ARG A 106 5.80 5.61 7.37
N ALA A 107 6.53 4.53 7.12
CA ALA A 107 6.74 3.47 8.11
C ALA A 107 7.32 3.98 9.44
N ARG A 108 8.24 4.95 9.39
CA ARG A 108 8.78 5.63 10.58
C ARG A 108 7.72 6.40 11.38
N GLU A 109 6.77 7.05 10.70
CA GLU A 109 5.68 7.81 11.33
C GLU A 109 4.65 6.88 11.97
N VAL A 110 4.38 5.72 11.34
CA VAL A 110 3.59 4.64 11.94
C VAL A 110 4.28 4.09 13.20
N GLY A 111 5.59 3.90 13.16
CA GLY A 111 6.38 3.52 14.34
C GLY A 111 6.24 4.52 15.49
N GLN A 112 6.34 5.82 15.19
CA GLN A 112 6.12 6.88 16.16
C GLN A 112 4.69 6.88 16.73
N TYR A 113 3.68 6.70 15.88
CA TYR A 113 2.28 6.59 16.32
C TYR A 113 2.08 5.45 17.32
N LEU A 114 2.65 4.27 17.04
CA LEU A 114 2.56 3.10 17.92
C LEU A 114 3.34 3.28 19.23
N ALA A 115 4.47 3.99 19.21
CA ALA A 115 5.21 4.34 20.41
C ALA A 115 4.39 5.26 21.32
N VAL A 116 3.78 6.32 20.77
CA VAL A 116 2.90 7.22 21.52
C VAL A 116 1.66 6.49 22.05
N TYR A 117 1.09 5.58 21.26
CA TYR A 117 -0.02 4.74 21.70
C TYR A 117 0.37 3.87 22.91
N ALA A 118 1.53 3.20 22.85
CA ALA A 118 2.01 2.39 23.95
C ALA A 118 2.29 3.23 25.20
N GLU A 119 2.98 4.36 25.07
CA GLU A 119 3.28 5.26 26.20
C GLU A 119 2.00 5.78 26.87
N ARG A 120 0.98 6.12 26.07
CA ARG A 120 -0.27 6.67 26.57
C ARG A 120 -1.14 5.65 27.31
N TYR A 121 -1.20 4.42 26.82
CA TYR A 121 -2.20 3.44 27.28
C TYR A 121 -1.61 2.21 27.98
N ILE A 122 -0.32 1.92 27.85
CA ILE A 122 0.25 0.65 28.33
C ILE A 122 1.33 0.96 29.38
N PRO A 123 1.10 0.61 30.66
CA PRO A 123 2.14 0.73 31.68
C PRO A 123 3.38 -0.07 31.28
N GLY A 124 4.57 0.50 31.49
CA GLY A 124 5.83 -0.21 31.19
C GLY A 124 5.98 -1.54 31.92
N SER A 125 5.33 -1.73 33.07
CA SER A 125 5.30 -3.01 33.81
C SER A 125 4.56 -4.14 33.07
N CYS A 126 3.70 -3.81 32.10
CA CYS A 126 3.06 -4.79 31.23
C CYS A 126 3.97 -5.23 30.08
N LEU A 127 5.06 -4.52 29.79
CA LEU A 127 5.91 -4.78 28.62
C LEU A 127 7.12 -5.64 28.99
N ARG A 128 7.27 -6.77 28.30
CA ARG A 128 8.48 -7.60 28.28
C ARG A 128 9.04 -7.59 26.87
N LEU A 129 9.82 -6.56 26.59
CA LEU A 129 10.55 -6.40 25.34
C LEU A 129 11.79 -7.31 25.34
N GLU A 130 12.33 -7.60 24.17
CA GLU A 130 13.45 -8.54 23.98
C GLU A 130 13.21 -9.89 24.68
N SER A 131 11.94 -10.32 24.74
CA SER A 131 11.49 -11.52 25.43
C SER A 131 10.79 -12.44 24.44
N ARG A 132 11.56 -13.36 23.84
CA ARG A 132 11.04 -14.28 22.84
C ARG A 132 10.34 -15.48 23.48
N VAL A 133 9.03 -15.56 23.29
CA VAL A 133 8.26 -16.77 23.61
C VAL A 133 8.72 -17.91 22.71
N ILE A 134 9.19 -19.00 23.33
CA ILE A 134 9.71 -20.16 22.60
C ILE A 134 8.75 -21.34 22.64
N ARG A 135 7.84 -21.39 23.64
CA ARG A 135 6.96 -22.52 23.87
C ARG A 135 5.84 -22.15 24.82
N THR A 136 4.66 -22.75 24.63
CA THR A 136 3.58 -22.73 25.60
C THR A 136 3.04 -24.13 25.87
N GLU A 137 2.40 -24.32 27.02
CA GLU A 137 1.67 -25.53 27.38
C GLU A 137 0.28 -25.12 27.87
N ARG A 138 -0.75 -25.83 27.43
CA ARG A 138 -2.12 -25.71 27.96
C ARG A 138 -2.34 -26.83 28.96
N LEU A 139 -2.46 -26.48 30.23
CA LEU A 139 -2.50 -27.41 31.36
C LEU A 139 -3.84 -27.30 32.09
N VAL A 140 -4.20 -28.32 32.86
CA VAL A 140 -5.41 -28.34 33.70
C VAL A 140 -4.97 -28.18 35.16
N GLY A 141 -5.51 -27.17 35.85
CA GLY A 141 -5.29 -26.93 37.26
C GLY A 141 -6.05 -27.90 38.15
N GLU A 142 -5.74 -27.90 39.45
CA GLU A 142 -6.42 -28.74 40.45
C GLU A 142 -7.94 -28.45 40.55
N ASP A 143 -8.35 -27.25 40.19
CA ASP A 143 -9.75 -26.82 40.14
C ASP A 143 -10.48 -27.23 38.84
N GLY A 144 -9.81 -28.00 37.96
CA GLY A 144 -10.32 -28.43 36.67
C GLY A 144 -10.31 -27.34 35.59
N LYS A 145 -9.78 -26.14 35.87
CA LYS A 145 -9.70 -25.06 34.89
C LYS A 145 -8.41 -25.13 34.08
N PHE A 146 -8.49 -24.74 32.81
CA PHE A 146 -7.31 -24.62 31.98
C PHE A 146 -6.47 -23.39 32.36
N PHE A 147 -5.16 -23.50 32.24
CA PHE A 147 -4.21 -22.40 32.32
C PHE A 147 -3.07 -22.61 31.31
N TRP A 148 -2.34 -21.55 31.01
CA TRP A 148 -1.23 -21.54 30.08
C TRP A 148 0.09 -21.32 30.79
N ARG A 149 1.03 -22.25 30.61
CA ARG A 149 2.42 -22.04 30.99
C ARG A 149 3.20 -21.50 29.80
N VAL A 150 3.81 -20.33 29.94
CA VAL A 150 4.56 -19.64 28.89
C VAL A 150 6.05 -19.72 29.20
N TYR A 151 6.84 -20.17 28.23
CA TYR A 151 8.30 -20.25 28.30
C TYR A 151 8.89 -19.22 27.35
N TRP A 152 9.82 -18.41 27.83
CA TRP A 152 10.50 -17.40 27.01
C TRP A 152 11.97 -17.26 27.40
N ILE A 153 12.75 -16.71 26.47
CA ILE A 153 14.14 -16.33 26.69
C ILE A 153 14.29 -14.82 26.65
N ASP A 154 15.26 -14.33 27.39
CA ASP A 154 15.65 -12.91 27.41
C ASP A 154 16.78 -12.68 26.41
N GLU A 155 16.50 -11.98 25.32
CA GLU A 155 17.44 -11.77 24.21
C GLU A 155 18.48 -10.68 24.51
N THR A 156 18.28 -9.88 25.57
CA THR A 156 19.26 -8.87 26.01
C THR A 156 20.60 -9.48 26.38
N ARG A 157 20.58 -10.66 27.02
CA ARG A 157 21.78 -11.34 27.52
C ARG A 157 22.62 -11.95 26.39
N GLY A 158 21.97 -12.48 25.36
CA GLY A 158 22.65 -12.97 24.15
C GLY A 158 23.47 -11.87 23.46
N LYS A 159 22.93 -10.64 23.39
CA LYS A 159 23.61 -9.49 22.75
C LYS A 159 24.78 -8.94 23.56
N GLN A 160 24.73 -9.00 24.90
CA GLN A 160 25.81 -8.51 25.75
C GLN A 160 27.06 -9.41 25.74
N GLU A 161 26.88 -10.73 25.59
CA GLU A 161 27.98 -11.70 25.58
C GLU A 161 28.71 -11.77 24.22
N VAL A 162 27.98 -11.61 23.10
CA VAL A 162 28.58 -11.51 21.74
C VAL A 162 29.55 -10.32 21.64
N ARG A 163 29.27 -9.21 22.32
CA ARG A 163 30.16 -8.04 22.37
C ARG A 163 31.42 -8.25 23.23
N GLN A 164 31.49 -9.29 24.07
CA GLN A 164 32.63 -9.57 24.96
C GLN A 164 33.52 -10.74 24.53
N GLY A 165 33.24 -11.38 23.38
CA GLY A 165 34.16 -12.34 22.75
C GLY A 165 34.43 -13.63 23.55
N THR A 166 33.64 -13.93 24.57
CA THR A 166 33.75 -15.17 25.34
C THR A 166 32.84 -16.24 24.74
N GLU A 167 33.42 -17.31 24.19
CA GLU A 167 32.74 -18.55 23.81
C GLU A 167 32.24 -19.28 25.07
N SER A 168 31.18 -18.76 25.71
CA SER A 168 30.45 -19.48 26.74
C SER A 168 29.21 -20.15 26.14
N VAL A 169 29.11 -21.46 26.38
CA VAL A 169 27.98 -22.33 26.05
C VAL A 169 26.67 -21.67 26.49
N HIS A 170 25.73 -21.52 25.54
CA HIS A 170 24.41 -20.92 25.71
C HIS A 170 23.77 -21.25 27.07
N ASN A 171 23.63 -20.27 27.94
CA ASN A 171 22.74 -20.37 29.08
C ASN A 171 21.78 -19.17 29.11
N ASN A 172 21.10 -18.94 27.97
CA ASN A 172 19.90 -18.11 27.95
C ASN A 172 18.85 -18.78 28.85
N GLN A 173 18.82 -18.35 30.12
CA GLN A 173 17.96 -18.92 31.13
C GLN A 173 16.50 -18.83 30.66
N VAL A 174 15.91 -19.99 30.38
CA VAL A 174 14.48 -20.09 30.05
C VAL A 174 13.68 -19.65 31.27
N LYS A 175 12.90 -18.59 31.11
CA LYS A 175 11.96 -18.08 32.10
C LYS A 175 10.59 -18.71 31.86
N VAL A 176 9.83 -18.90 32.94
CA VAL A 176 8.56 -19.63 32.92
C VAL A 176 7.53 -18.91 33.79
N GLU A 177 6.30 -18.82 33.32
CA GLU A 177 5.21 -18.19 34.05
C GLU A 177 3.84 -18.67 33.59
N ASP A 178 2.94 -18.81 34.55
CA ASP A 178 1.57 -19.28 34.32
C ASP A 178 0.60 -18.10 34.14
N PHE A 179 -0.36 -18.28 33.24
CA PHE A 179 -1.36 -17.31 32.80
C PHE A 179 -2.74 -17.98 32.68
N ASP A 180 -3.81 -17.23 32.92
CA ASP A 180 -5.18 -17.75 32.80
C ASP A 180 -5.61 -17.83 31.33
N LEU A 181 -5.13 -16.89 30.50
CA LEU A 181 -5.52 -16.72 29.10
C LEU A 181 -4.29 -16.37 28.25
N ILE A 182 -4.34 -16.68 26.95
CA ILE A 182 -3.33 -16.26 25.97
C ILE A 182 -3.96 -15.63 24.73
N VAL A 183 -3.33 -14.56 24.23
CA VAL A 183 -3.68 -13.88 22.98
C VAL A 183 -2.52 -13.97 21.99
N VAL A 184 -2.78 -14.60 20.84
CA VAL A 184 -1.86 -14.63 19.71
C VAL A 184 -2.08 -13.38 18.85
N ALA A 185 -1.14 -12.45 18.96
CA ALA A 185 -1.08 -11.24 18.13
C ALA A 185 0.30 -11.05 17.46
N SER A 186 1.04 -12.15 17.29
CA SER A 186 2.40 -12.25 16.76
C SER A 186 2.56 -11.87 15.28
N GLY A 187 1.48 -11.43 14.63
CA GLY A 187 1.45 -11.04 13.23
C GLY A 187 1.44 -12.23 12.26
N TYR A 188 1.12 -11.95 11.00
CA TYR A 188 0.94 -12.97 9.96
C TYR A 188 2.16 -13.12 9.04
N PHE A 189 2.95 -12.06 8.89
CA PHE A 189 4.07 -11.99 7.95
C PHE A 189 5.39 -12.39 8.63
N ALA A 190 5.50 -13.65 9.05
CA ALA A 190 6.62 -14.10 9.87
C ALA A 190 7.89 -14.38 9.07
N ARG A 191 7.83 -15.27 8.07
CA ARG A 191 9.01 -15.69 7.29
C ARG A 191 8.84 -15.39 5.80
N PRO A 192 9.79 -14.70 5.14
CA PRO A 192 9.79 -14.54 3.68
C PRO A 192 9.65 -15.88 2.96
N TRP A 193 8.76 -15.96 1.98
CA TRP A 193 8.56 -17.20 1.23
C TRP A 193 9.26 -17.10 -0.12
N ILE A 194 10.33 -17.87 -0.29
CA ILE A 194 11.01 -18.07 -1.57
C ILE A 194 10.51 -19.40 -2.15
N PRO A 195 9.90 -19.41 -3.35
CA PRO A 195 9.38 -20.63 -3.95
C PRO A 195 10.52 -21.59 -4.30
N ASN A 196 10.31 -22.88 -4.07
CA ASN A 196 11.23 -23.93 -4.53
C ASN A 196 11.06 -24.12 -6.04
N LEU A 197 11.83 -23.36 -6.83
CA LEU A 197 11.83 -23.42 -8.30
C LEU A 197 13.04 -24.24 -8.78
N PRO A 198 12.84 -25.24 -9.66
CA PRO A 198 13.95 -25.96 -10.29
C PRO A 198 14.98 -25.00 -10.91
N GLY A 199 16.25 -25.17 -10.53
CA GLY A 199 17.39 -24.36 -11.00
C GLY A 199 17.60 -23.02 -10.29
N LEU A 200 16.70 -22.57 -9.41
CA LEU A 200 16.88 -21.32 -8.65
C LEU A 200 18.10 -21.35 -7.74
N SER A 201 18.38 -22.48 -7.09
CA SER A 201 19.55 -22.65 -6.22
C SER A 201 20.88 -22.68 -6.98
N SER A 202 20.84 -22.98 -8.28
CA SER A 202 22.01 -23.02 -9.18
C SER A 202 22.22 -21.69 -9.91
N PHE A 203 21.32 -20.71 -9.74
CA PHE A 203 21.43 -19.41 -10.38
C PHE A 203 22.52 -18.57 -9.71
N THR A 204 23.52 -18.16 -10.49
CA THR A 204 24.68 -17.38 -10.02
C THR A 204 24.48 -15.86 -10.16
N GLY A 205 23.33 -15.43 -10.68
CA GLY A 205 22.87 -14.04 -10.59
C GLY A 205 22.25 -13.75 -9.23
N GLN A 206 21.62 -12.58 -9.10
CA GLN A 206 21.10 -12.14 -7.81
C GLN A 206 19.64 -12.58 -7.61
N VAL A 207 19.34 -13.18 -6.46
CA VAL A 207 17.97 -13.49 -6.02
C VAL A 207 17.68 -12.71 -4.74
N LEU A 208 16.61 -11.92 -4.73
CA LEU A 208 16.18 -11.17 -3.55
C LEU A 208 14.70 -11.42 -3.29
N HIS A 209 14.34 -11.59 -2.02
CA HIS A 209 12.96 -11.40 -1.61
C HIS A 209 12.62 -9.90 -1.57
N SER A 210 11.38 -9.52 -1.87
CA SER A 210 10.96 -8.11 -1.91
C SER A 210 11.23 -7.35 -0.60
N SER A 211 11.18 -8.04 0.54
CA SER A 211 11.51 -7.47 1.86
C SER A 211 12.98 -7.06 2.04
N ALA A 212 13.88 -7.55 1.20
CA ALA A 212 15.29 -7.16 1.19
C ALA A 212 15.58 -6.04 0.17
N LEU A 213 14.62 -5.69 -0.69
CA LEU A 213 14.82 -4.79 -1.81
C LEU A 213 15.34 -3.42 -1.34
N GLY A 214 14.57 -2.69 -0.51
CA GLY A 214 14.95 -1.34 -0.03
C GLY A 214 16.34 -1.27 0.61
N ARG A 215 16.70 -2.23 1.47
CA ARG A 215 18.02 -2.29 2.12
C ARG A 215 19.16 -2.56 1.13
N THR A 216 18.97 -3.53 0.23
CA THR A 216 19.97 -3.89 -0.78
C THR A 216 20.18 -2.74 -1.77
N LEU A 217 19.12 -2.00 -2.02
CA LEU A 217 19.06 -0.88 -2.94
C LEU A 217 19.52 0.46 -2.33
N GLY A 218 19.45 0.64 -1.01
CA GLY A 218 19.88 1.84 -0.28
C GLY A 218 21.34 1.82 0.18
N LYS A 219 21.96 0.63 0.28
CA LYS A 219 23.41 0.50 0.35
C LYS A 219 23.98 0.85 -1.02
N GLN A 220 24.36 2.12 -1.23
CA GLN A 220 25.33 2.47 -2.28
C GLN A 220 26.63 1.73 -1.97
N CYS A 221 26.71 0.48 -2.39
CA CYS A 221 27.90 -0.34 -2.40
C CYS A 221 27.79 -1.08 -3.72
N HIS A 222 28.48 -0.57 -4.73
CA HIS A 222 28.97 -1.36 -5.86
C HIS A 222 28.12 -2.61 -6.12
N VAL A 223 26.92 -2.45 -6.70
CA VAL A 223 26.53 -3.45 -7.70
C VAL A 223 27.68 -3.38 -8.67
N THR A 224 28.52 -4.40 -8.58
CA THR A 224 29.77 -4.58 -9.31
C THR A 224 29.62 -4.02 -10.70
N ASN A 225 30.22 -2.85 -10.93
CA ASN A 225 30.33 -2.16 -12.21
C ASN A 225 29.05 -2.13 -13.08
N PRO A 226 28.45 -0.95 -13.37
CA PRO A 226 27.46 -0.85 -14.46
C PRO A 226 28.00 -1.33 -15.83
N SER A 227 29.31 -1.61 -15.92
CA SER A 227 30.01 -2.21 -17.06
C SER A 227 30.15 -3.74 -17.04
N THR A 228 29.70 -4.51 -16.04
CA THR A 228 29.99 -5.97 -16.01
C THR A 228 28.84 -6.96 -16.19
N ARG A 229 27.54 -6.63 -16.00
CA ARG A 229 26.45 -7.56 -16.40
C ARG A 229 25.20 -6.81 -16.90
N ARG A 230 25.08 -6.66 -18.23
CA ARG A 230 23.88 -6.13 -18.89
C ARG A 230 22.84 -7.24 -19.03
N GLY A 231 21.78 -7.22 -18.22
CA GLY A 231 20.68 -8.19 -18.34
C GLY A 231 19.36 -7.69 -17.78
N HIS A 232 18.33 -8.50 -17.95
CA HIS A 232 16.96 -8.20 -17.57
C HIS A 232 16.69 -8.54 -16.10
N THR A 233 15.69 -7.87 -15.53
CA THR A 233 15.18 -8.14 -14.18
C THR A 233 13.85 -8.86 -14.27
N LEU A 234 13.66 -9.87 -13.43
CA LEU A 234 12.40 -10.59 -13.28
C LEU A 234 11.82 -10.33 -11.88
N VAL A 235 10.59 -9.86 -11.80
CA VAL A 235 9.80 -9.78 -10.57
C VAL A 235 8.73 -10.86 -10.60
N ILE A 236 8.64 -11.69 -9.55
CA ILE A 236 7.67 -12.79 -9.43
C ILE A 236 6.67 -12.47 -8.33
N GLY A 237 5.38 -12.33 -8.68
CA GLY A 237 4.27 -12.23 -7.73
C GLY A 237 3.33 -11.03 -7.96
N GLY A 238 2.07 -11.28 -8.34
CA GLY A 238 1.09 -10.23 -8.67
C GLY A 238 0.26 -9.74 -7.48
N SER A 239 0.90 -9.15 -6.49
CA SER A 239 0.24 -8.48 -5.35
C SER A 239 1.00 -7.19 -5.00
N MET A 240 0.56 -6.47 -3.97
CA MET A 240 1.15 -5.20 -3.48
C MET A 240 2.69 -5.12 -3.65
N SER A 241 3.46 -6.06 -3.06
CA SER A 241 4.93 -6.00 -3.11
C SER A 241 5.54 -6.21 -4.50
N GLY A 242 4.89 -6.94 -5.41
CA GLY A 242 5.42 -7.15 -6.76
C GLY A 242 5.25 -5.91 -7.63
N VAL A 243 4.09 -5.27 -7.51
CA VAL A 243 3.80 -3.97 -8.16
C VAL A 243 4.73 -2.88 -7.64
N GLU A 244 4.95 -2.81 -6.34
CA GLU A 244 5.87 -1.85 -5.73
C GLU A 244 7.33 -2.11 -6.14
N ALA A 245 7.76 -3.37 -6.12
CA ALA A 245 9.11 -3.76 -6.51
C ALA A 245 9.39 -3.43 -7.98
N ALA A 246 8.47 -3.77 -8.89
CA ALA A 246 8.59 -3.45 -10.31
C ALA A 246 8.67 -1.94 -10.54
N SER A 247 7.80 -1.16 -9.89
CA SER A 247 7.78 0.31 -10.01
C SER A 247 9.07 0.94 -9.46
N THR A 248 9.55 0.47 -8.31
CA THR A 248 10.81 0.94 -7.70
C THR A 248 12.01 0.70 -8.61
N LEU A 249 12.08 -0.49 -9.22
CA LEU A 249 13.14 -0.83 -10.17
C LEU A 249 13.06 0.01 -11.44
N ALA A 250 11.85 0.23 -11.97
CA ALA A 250 11.62 1.04 -13.17
C ALA A 250 12.04 2.50 -12.95
N LEU A 251 11.67 3.10 -11.81
CA LEU A 251 12.08 4.44 -11.44
C LEU A 251 13.61 4.58 -11.36
N ARG A 252 14.28 3.60 -10.76
CA ARG A 252 15.75 3.58 -10.66
C ARG A 252 16.43 3.45 -12.00
N GLN A 253 15.89 2.59 -12.85
CA GLN A 253 16.40 2.42 -14.20
C GLN A 253 16.23 3.72 -14.99
N SER A 254 15.07 4.37 -14.89
CA SER A 254 14.81 5.67 -15.52
C SER A 254 15.80 6.74 -15.05
N ALA A 255 15.98 6.89 -13.74
CA ALA A 255 16.95 7.83 -13.17
C ALA A 255 18.40 7.55 -13.62
N SER A 256 18.77 6.27 -13.75
CA SER A 256 20.10 5.86 -14.22
C SER A 256 20.32 6.18 -15.69
N ARG A 257 19.29 6.04 -16.55
CA ARG A 257 19.35 6.43 -17.97
C ARG A 257 19.60 7.94 -18.14
N LEU A 258 19.01 8.75 -17.26
CA LEU A 258 19.18 10.22 -17.29
C LEU A 258 20.55 10.68 -16.76
N SER A 259 21.18 9.89 -15.89
CA SER A 259 22.49 10.23 -15.29
C SER A 259 23.69 9.80 -16.15
N GLY A 260 23.48 8.95 -17.16
CA GLY A 260 24.54 8.45 -18.06
C GLY A 260 24.55 9.16 -19.42
N ASP A 261 25.71 9.17 -20.08
CA ASP A 261 25.95 9.78 -21.41
C ASP A 261 25.28 9.01 -22.59
N ALA A 262 24.35 8.10 -22.28
CA ALA A 262 23.69 7.19 -23.23
C ALA A 262 22.72 7.87 -24.20
N LEU A 263 22.53 9.19 -24.08
CA LEU A 263 21.69 10.00 -24.97
C LEU A 263 22.45 10.55 -26.19
N ALA A 264 23.79 10.38 -26.25
CA ALA A 264 24.63 10.90 -27.34
C ALA A 264 24.82 9.91 -28.51
N SER A 265 24.66 8.61 -28.26
CA SER A 265 24.71 7.58 -29.29
C SER A 265 23.28 7.22 -29.68
N GLY A 266 22.84 7.59 -30.88
CA GLY A 266 21.54 7.19 -31.47
C GLY A 266 21.42 5.68 -31.75
N ASP A 267 21.95 4.86 -30.84
CA ASP A 267 22.00 3.41 -30.92
C ASP A 267 20.78 2.86 -30.17
N SER A 268 19.84 2.29 -30.92
CA SER A 268 18.56 1.73 -30.47
C SER A 268 18.73 0.38 -29.75
N HIS A 269 19.80 0.23 -28.96
CA HIS A 269 20.00 -0.94 -28.11
C HIS A 269 19.10 -0.84 -26.87
N ILE A 270 17.97 -1.54 -26.96
CA ILE A 270 16.97 -1.79 -25.90
C ILE A 270 17.67 -2.00 -24.55
N GLY A 271 17.52 -1.05 -23.64
CA GLY A 271 18.03 -1.15 -22.27
C GLY A 271 17.46 -2.37 -21.52
N PRO A 272 18.01 -2.70 -20.33
CA PRO A 272 17.57 -3.87 -19.58
C PRO A 272 16.06 -3.79 -19.25
N ARG A 273 15.26 -4.81 -19.58
CA ARG A 273 13.81 -4.80 -19.27
C ARG A 273 13.51 -5.28 -17.86
N ILE A 274 12.37 -4.85 -17.33
CA ILE A 274 11.78 -5.37 -16.09
C ILE A 274 10.55 -6.19 -16.47
N TYR A 275 10.65 -7.50 -16.35
CA TYR A 275 9.54 -8.42 -16.52
C TYR A 275 8.84 -8.62 -15.18
N HIS A 276 7.52 -8.45 -15.14
CA HIS A 276 6.72 -8.74 -13.94
C HIS A 276 5.79 -9.92 -14.21
N VAL A 277 6.12 -11.09 -13.68
CA VAL A 277 5.36 -12.33 -13.86
C VAL A 277 4.40 -12.54 -12.70
N HIS A 278 3.13 -12.76 -13.02
CA HIS A 278 2.08 -12.98 -12.02
C HIS A 278 1.12 -14.09 -12.44
N SER A 279 0.67 -14.90 -11.48
CA SER A 279 -0.11 -16.11 -11.75
C SER A 279 -1.62 -15.95 -11.59
N ARG A 280 -2.10 -14.72 -11.36
CA ARG A 280 -3.51 -14.39 -11.14
C ARG A 280 -3.84 -13.10 -11.89
N PRO A 281 -5.07 -12.93 -12.40
CA PRO A 281 -5.51 -11.63 -12.90
C PRO A 281 -5.52 -10.61 -11.76
N PHE A 282 -5.19 -9.36 -12.06
CA PHE A 282 -5.16 -8.31 -11.05
C PHE A 282 -5.38 -6.91 -11.61
N TRP A 283 -5.76 -6.00 -10.72
CA TRP A 283 -5.84 -4.56 -10.92
C TRP A 283 -4.77 -3.85 -10.09
N THR A 284 -4.14 -2.82 -10.63
CA THR A 284 -3.45 -1.80 -9.84
C THR A 284 -4.38 -0.64 -9.57
N LEU A 285 -4.42 -0.15 -8.33
CA LEU A 285 -5.22 1.00 -7.94
C LEU A 285 -4.29 2.16 -7.51
N PRO A 286 -4.51 3.39 -7.99
CA PRO A 286 -3.82 4.54 -7.45
C PRO A 286 -4.27 4.84 -6.02
N LEU A 287 -3.46 5.62 -5.28
CA LEU A 287 -3.74 5.96 -3.89
C LEU A 287 -4.98 6.86 -3.71
N CYS A 288 -5.34 7.63 -4.75
CA CYS A 288 -6.51 8.48 -4.76
C CYS A 288 -7.42 8.13 -5.94
N LEU A 289 -8.72 8.02 -5.67
CA LEU A 289 -9.76 7.65 -6.63
C LEU A 289 -10.76 8.80 -6.76
N PRO A 290 -11.36 8.99 -7.96
CA PRO A 290 -12.46 9.93 -8.11
C PRO A 290 -13.66 9.44 -7.28
N HIS A 291 -14.29 10.35 -6.56
CA HIS A 291 -15.46 10.09 -5.73
C HIS A 291 -16.47 11.20 -5.96
N GLU A 292 -17.69 10.79 -6.27
CA GLU A 292 -18.83 11.67 -6.48
C GLU A 292 -19.75 11.59 -5.27
N ARG A 293 -20.12 12.77 -4.73
CA ARG A 293 -21.03 12.88 -3.60
C ARG A 293 -22.47 12.99 -4.08
N SER A 294 -23.40 12.65 -3.19
CA SER A 294 -24.85 12.82 -3.44
C SER A 294 -25.26 14.26 -3.76
N THR A 295 -24.45 15.25 -3.41
CA THR A 295 -24.66 16.68 -3.74
C THR A 295 -24.24 17.05 -5.17
N GLY A 296 -23.69 16.11 -5.94
CA GLY A 296 -23.16 16.34 -7.29
C GLY A 296 -21.75 16.95 -7.32
N THR A 297 -21.08 17.04 -6.16
CA THR A 297 -19.69 17.49 -6.07
C THR A 297 -18.73 16.31 -6.23
N SER A 298 -17.68 16.51 -7.01
CA SER A 298 -16.66 15.50 -7.31
C SER A 298 -15.30 15.88 -6.73
N ALA A 299 -14.55 14.89 -6.26
CA ALA A 299 -13.21 15.08 -5.70
C ALA A 299 -12.36 13.81 -5.85
N PHE A 300 -11.04 13.96 -5.90
CA PHE A 300 -10.15 12.83 -5.64
C PHE A 300 -10.06 12.62 -4.13
N LEU A 301 -10.38 11.41 -3.66
CA LEU A 301 -10.27 11.01 -2.26
C LEU A 301 -9.28 9.85 -2.10
N PRO A 302 -8.64 9.70 -0.93
CA PRO A 302 -7.93 8.47 -0.58
C PRO A 302 -8.77 7.23 -0.86
N LEU A 303 -8.14 6.21 -1.45
CA LEU A 303 -8.84 5.04 -1.99
C LEU A 303 -9.71 4.33 -0.95
N ASP A 304 -9.27 4.29 0.30
CA ASP A 304 -9.96 3.65 1.41
C ASP A 304 -11.20 4.45 1.83
N LEU A 305 -11.13 5.79 1.84
CA LEU A 305 -12.32 6.61 2.08
C LEU A 305 -13.35 6.46 0.95
N ALA A 306 -12.90 6.36 -0.30
CA ALA A 306 -13.78 6.15 -1.44
C ALA A 306 -14.39 4.73 -1.48
N MET A 307 -13.61 3.70 -1.15
CA MET A 307 -14.02 2.29 -1.27
C MET A 307 -14.73 1.76 -0.01
N TYR A 308 -14.37 2.24 1.18
CA TYR A 308 -14.97 1.83 2.45
C TYR A 308 -16.14 2.70 2.87
N ASP A 309 -16.82 3.31 1.90
CA ASP A 309 -18.04 4.08 2.11
C ASP A 309 -19.26 3.15 2.26
N LEU A 310 -20.02 3.35 3.34
CA LEU A 310 -21.29 2.67 3.60
C LEU A 310 -22.36 2.96 2.54
N ASN A 311 -22.31 4.10 1.85
CA ASN A 311 -23.23 4.42 0.76
C ASN A 311 -23.13 3.42 -0.41
N ARG A 312 -22.03 2.65 -0.47
CA ARG A 312 -21.81 1.60 -1.47
C ARG A 312 -22.43 0.27 -1.09
N ARG A 313 -22.92 0.14 0.16
CA ARG A 313 -23.55 -1.09 0.63
C ARG A 313 -25.04 -1.05 0.29
N PRO A 314 -25.63 -2.20 -0.09
CA PRO A 314 -27.07 -2.27 -0.28
C PRO A 314 -27.80 -1.95 1.02
N PRO A 315 -29.07 -1.49 0.96
CA PRO A 315 -29.89 -1.28 2.15
C PRO A 315 -29.98 -2.55 3.00
N GLY A 316 -29.93 -2.40 4.32
CA GLY A 316 -30.04 -3.51 5.29
C GLY A 316 -28.81 -3.65 6.19
N PRO A 317 -28.77 -4.70 7.03
CA PRO A 317 -27.63 -4.96 7.90
C PRO A 317 -26.39 -5.31 7.06
N VAL A 318 -25.30 -4.59 7.30
CA VAL A 318 -24.01 -4.87 6.67
C VAL A 318 -23.29 -5.95 7.48
N GLU A 319 -22.87 -7.01 6.80
CA GLU A 319 -22.17 -8.16 7.38
C GLU A 319 -20.95 -8.50 6.54
N TYR A 320 -19.92 -9.05 7.17
CA TYR A 320 -18.74 -9.47 6.43
C TYR A 320 -19.03 -10.72 5.62
N THR A 321 -18.36 -10.82 4.48
CA THR A 321 -18.49 -11.98 3.59
C THR A 321 -17.28 -12.89 3.74
N ILE A 322 -17.54 -14.16 4.05
CA ILE A 322 -16.56 -15.23 4.14
C ILE A 322 -17.05 -16.42 3.30
N GLY A 323 -16.15 -17.04 2.53
CA GLY A 323 -16.49 -18.12 1.61
C GLY A 323 -16.08 -17.86 0.16
N SER A 324 -16.40 -18.81 -0.73
CA SER A 324 -16.15 -18.68 -2.17
C SER A 324 -16.99 -17.53 -2.75
N LEU A 325 -16.38 -16.73 -3.62
CA LEU A 325 -17.08 -15.67 -4.33
C LEU A 325 -18.00 -16.24 -5.41
N THR A 326 -19.15 -15.60 -5.61
CA THR A 326 -20.06 -15.87 -6.73
C THR A 326 -19.57 -15.15 -7.98
N GLU A 327 -19.91 -15.67 -9.16
CA GLU A 327 -19.54 -15.03 -10.44
C GLU A 327 -20.13 -13.62 -10.56
N GLU A 328 -21.36 -13.42 -10.06
CA GLU A 328 -22.00 -12.11 -10.01
C GLU A 328 -21.20 -11.10 -9.16
N LYS A 329 -20.67 -11.51 -8.00
CA LYS A 329 -19.83 -10.62 -7.17
C LYS A 329 -18.52 -10.29 -7.86
N ILE A 330 -17.92 -11.25 -8.56
CA ILE A 330 -16.68 -11.04 -9.33
C ILE A 330 -16.94 -10.05 -10.47
N ALA A 331 -18.00 -10.26 -11.25
CA ALA A 331 -18.40 -9.36 -12.33
C ALA A 331 -18.67 -7.94 -11.81
N LYS A 332 -19.49 -7.80 -10.76
CA LYS A 332 -19.77 -6.49 -10.12
C LYS A 332 -18.51 -5.76 -9.65
N THR A 333 -17.54 -6.49 -9.11
CA THR A 333 -16.26 -5.90 -8.67
C THR A 333 -15.43 -5.42 -9.86
N SER A 334 -15.35 -6.25 -10.92
CA SER A 334 -14.65 -5.93 -12.16
C SER A 334 -15.25 -4.71 -12.86
N ASP A 335 -16.58 -4.68 -12.99
CA ASP A 335 -17.31 -3.56 -13.60
C ASP A 335 -17.12 -2.27 -12.81
N TYR A 336 -17.16 -2.34 -11.47
CA TYR A 336 -16.87 -1.19 -10.62
C TYR A 336 -15.46 -0.62 -10.89
N PHE A 337 -14.44 -1.48 -11.01
CA PHE A 337 -13.08 -1.02 -11.32
C PHE A 337 -12.98 -0.40 -12.71
N ARG A 338 -13.62 -0.96 -13.73
CA ARG A 338 -13.70 -0.35 -15.07
C ARG A 338 -14.31 1.05 -15.03
N THR A 339 -15.42 1.20 -14.30
CA THR A 339 -16.11 2.48 -14.17
C THR A 339 -15.23 3.53 -13.49
N ILE A 340 -14.61 3.21 -12.34
CA ILE A 340 -13.89 4.21 -11.55
C ILE A 340 -12.48 4.53 -12.11
N LEU A 341 -11.81 3.55 -12.72
CA LEU A 341 -10.45 3.73 -13.25
C LEU A 341 -10.45 4.24 -14.69
N GLY A 342 -11.48 3.92 -15.45
CA GLY A 342 -11.59 4.27 -16.86
C GLY A 342 -10.85 3.31 -17.79
N THR A 343 -11.30 3.28 -19.04
CA THR A 343 -10.84 2.32 -20.07
C THR A 343 -9.38 2.49 -20.46
N GLU A 344 -8.86 3.72 -20.50
CA GLU A 344 -7.45 3.95 -20.79
C GLU A 344 -6.54 3.42 -19.67
N TYR A 345 -6.96 3.55 -18.42
CA TYR A 345 -6.19 2.99 -17.30
C TYR A 345 -6.26 1.46 -17.29
N GLU A 346 -7.42 0.87 -17.58
CA GLU A 346 -7.61 -0.59 -17.68
C GLU A 346 -6.56 -1.23 -18.59
N ARG A 347 -6.23 -0.61 -19.73
CA ARG A 347 -5.24 -1.16 -20.69
C ARG A 347 -3.85 -1.42 -20.11
N PHE A 348 -3.47 -0.73 -19.04
CA PHE A 348 -2.12 -0.79 -18.47
C PHE A 348 -2.11 -1.18 -16.98
N GLY A 349 -3.16 -0.86 -16.25
CA GLY A 349 -3.36 -1.17 -14.83
C GLY A 349 -4.18 -2.44 -14.58
N HIS A 350 -4.68 -3.11 -15.62
CA HIS A 350 -5.40 -4.39 -15.51
C HIS A 350 -4.66 -5.48 -16.26
N SER A 351 -4.47 -6.62 -15.60
CA SER A 351 -4.18 -7.87 -16.29
C SER A 351 -5.41 -8.78 -16.23
N PRO A 352 -6.11 -8.99 -17.36
CA PRO A 352 -7.33 -9.77 -17.40
C PRO A 352 -7.07 -11.27 -17.19
N PRO A 353 -8.12 -12.04 -16.87
CA PRO A 353 -8.06 -13.50 -16.86
C PRO A 353 -7.69 -14.03 -18.24
N THR A 354 -6.72 -14.95 -18.33
CA THR A 354 -6.45 -15.68 -19.59
C THR A 354 -7.54 -16.74 -19.82
N PRO A 355 -8.07 -16.89 -21.05
CA PRO A 355 -8.91 -18.03 -21.39
C PRO A 355 -8.06 -19.31 -21.22
N SER A 356 -8.43 -20.18 -20.27
CA SER A 356 -7.62 -21.35 -19.93
C SER A 356 -7.61 -22.38 -21.07
N SER A 357 -6.43 -22.69 -21.61
CA SER A 357 -6.19 -23.84 -22.51
C SER A 357 -5.79 -25.12 -21.76
N SER A 358 -5.63 -25.08 -20.44
CA SER A 358 -4.96 -26.14 -19.66
C SER A 358 -5.88 -27.11 -18.90
N PHE A 359 -7.09 -27.38 -19.39
CA PHE A 359 -7.85 -28.57 -18.98
C PHE A 359 -8.12 -29.42 -20.22
N PRO A 360 -7.81 -30.73 -20.23
CA PRO A 360 -8.05 -31.57 -21.40
C PRO A 360 -9.56 -31.61 -21.69
N GLN A 361 -9.96 -30.88 -22.74
CA GLN A 361 -11.29 -30.93 -23.33
C GLN A 361 -11.42 -32.23 -24.12
N ASN A 362 -11.73 -33.31 -23.43
CA ASN A 362 -12.42 -34.44 -24.04
C ASN A 362 -13.83 -34.48 -23.46
N ILE A 363 -14.75 -33.77 -24.11
CA ILE A 363 -16.16 -34.14 -24.34
C ILE A 363 -16.71 -33.12 -25.35
N ALA A 364 -17.25 -33.68 -26.44
CA ALA A 364 -17.69 -32.99 -27.63
C ALA A 364 -18.81 -31.95 -27.41
N ALA A 365 -18.76 -30.94 -28.28
CA ALA A 365 -19.83 -30.08 -28.78
C ALA A 365 -21.22 -30.19 -28.12
N SER A 366 -21.51 -29.27 -27.19
CA SER A 366 -22.85 -28.69 -26.98
C SER A 366 -22.74 -27.45 -26.08
N ALA A 367 -23.33 -26.35 -26.56
CA ALA A 367 -23.69 -25.08 -25.92
C ALA A 367 -23.05 -24.65 -24.57
N THR A 368 -22.48 -23.43 -24.58
CA THR A 368 -22.28 -22.54 -23.41
C THR A 368 -21.60 -23.17 -22.18
N LYS A 369 -20.27 -23.30 -22.22
CA LYS A 369 -19.46 -23.43 -21.00
C LYS A 369 -18.47 -22.27 -20.93
N GLN A 370 -18.92 -21.16 -20.36
CA GLN A 370 -18.04 -20.06 -19.95
C GLN A 370 -16.99 -20.60 -18.98
N THR A 371 -15.72 -20.29 -19.21
CA THR A 371 -14.64 -20.55 -18.26
C THR A 371 -14.97 -19.91 -16.91
N PRO A 372 -14.76 -20.60 -15.76
CA PRO A 372 -15.11 -20.03 -14.46
C PRO A 372 -14.31 -18.76 -14.20
N SER A 373 -15.01 -17.64 -13.94
CA SER A 373 -14.36 -16.37 -13.62
C SER A 373 -13.54 -16.50 -12.33
N GLN A 374 -12.26 -16.17 -12.38
CA GLN A 374 -11.39 -16.13 -11.20
C GLN A 374 -11.47 -14.72 -10.58
N PRO A 375 -11.51 -14.61 -9.24
CA PRO A 375 -11.43 -13.31 -8.58
C PRO A 375 -10.14 -12.58 -8.97
N GLU A 376 -10.27 -11.33 -9.36
CA GLU A 376 -9.16 -10.45 -9.70
C GLU A 376 -8.53 -9.93 -8.40
N TRP A 377 -7.21 -10.01 -8.30
CA TRP A 377 -6.48 -9.47 -7.17
C TRP A 377 -6.32 -7.96 -7.32
N VAL A 378 -5.98 -7.30 -6.21
CA VAL A 378 -5.71 -5.87 -6.18
C VAL A 378 -4.28 -5.65 -5.68
N ALA A 379 -3.60 -4.72 -6.33
CA ALA A 379 -2.40 -4.07 -5.84
C ALA A 379 -2.64 -2.55 -5.79
N ILE A 380 -1.94 -1.84 -4.91
CA ILE A 380 -2.05 -0.40 -4.75
C ILE A 380 -0.69 0.19 -5.09
N GLY A 381 -0.68 1.20 -5.96
CA GLY A 381 0.53 1.89 -6.41
C GLY A 381 0.19 2.93 -7.47
N ASN A 382 0.79 4.11 -7.38
CA ASN A 382 0.54 5.18 -8.34
C ASN A 382 1.24 4.96 -9.68
N ASP A 383 2.42 4.36 -9.66
CA ASP A 383 3.36 4.48 -10.78
C ASP A 383 3.35 3.28 -11.74
N TYR A 384 2.88 2.12 -11.27
CA TYR A 384 2.99 0.86 -12.00
C TYR A 384 2.34 0.92 -13.38
N ALA A 385 1.07 1.33 -13.47
CA ALA A 385 0.35 1.40 -14.73
C ALA A 385 1.03 2.36 -15.72
N GLU A 386 1.64 3.44 -15.23
CA GLU A 386 2.36 4.41 -16.06
C GLU A 386 3.70 3.85 -16.55
N PHE A 387 4.39 3.04 -15.75
CA PHE A 387 5.57 2.29 -16.19
C PHE A 387 5.24 1.18 -17.19
N VAL A 388 4.07 0.54 -17.07
CA VAL A 388 3.58 -0.39 -18.09
C VAL A 388 3.26 0.36 -19.39
N ARG A 389 2.58 1.50 -19.29
CA ARG A 389 2.23 2.34 -20.45
C ARG A 389 3.44 2.86 -21.22
N SER A 390 4.51 3.20 -20.50
CA SER A 390 5.79 3.65 -21.09
C SER A 390 6.70 2.51 -21.57
N GLY A 391 6.36 1.25 -21.25
CA GLY A 391 7.13 0.07 -21.66
C GLY A 391 8.35 -0.21 -20.78
N ASP A 392 8.49 0.45 -19.63
CA ASP A 392 9.56 0.19 -18.66
C ASP A 392 9.30 -1.08 -17.84
N VAL A 393 8.03 -1.45 -17.64
CA VAL A 393 7.60 -2.71 -17.01
C VAL A 393 6.78 -3.52 -18.00
N GLU A 394 7.15 -4.78 -18.19
CA GLU A 394 6.45 -5.73 -19.06
C GLU A 394 5.70 -6.77 -18.21
N PRO A 395 4.38 -6.63 -18.01
CA PRO A 395 3.58 -7.60 -17.26
C PRO A 395 3.36 -8.88 -18.06
N ILE A 396 3.52 -10.03 -17.41
CA ILE A 396 3.31 -11.35 -18.00
C ILE A 396 2.38 -12.16 -17.09
N HIS A 397 1.17 -12.44 -17.56
CA HIS A 397 0.23 -13.33 -16.87
C HIS A 397 0.66 -14.79 -17.10
N GLY A 398 1.32 -15.38 -16.10
CA GLY A 398 1.82 -16.74 -16.15
C GLY A 398 2.44 -17.20 -14.83
N ARG A 399 2.96 -18.42 -14.83
CA ARG A 399 3.65 -19.01 -13.68
C ARG A 399 5.05 -19.41 -14.07
N VAL A 400 6.05 -18.90 -13.36
CA VAL A 400 7.44 -19.37 -13.50
C VAL A 400 7.50 -20.85 -13.08
N THR A 401 8.05 -21.70 -13.94
CA THR A 401 8.11 -23.16 -13.71
C THR A 401 9.53 -23.66 -13.48
N SER A 402 10.53 -23.06 -14.11
CA SER A 402 11.94 -23.43 -13.93
C SER A 402 12.87 -22.29 -14.35
N ILE A 403 14.08 -22.33 -13.82
CA ILE A 403 15.18 -21.42 -14.15
C ILE A 403 16.28 -22.30 -14.74
N ASP A 404 16.64 -22.03 -15.98
CA ASP A 404 17.69 -22.72 -16.70
C ASP A 404 18.99 -21.91 -16.60
N THR A 405 20.03 -22.54 -16.05
CA THR A 405 21.34 -21.93 -15.77
C THR A 405 22.46 -22.58 -16.58
N THR A 406 22.12 -23.29 -17.65
CA THR A 406 23.08 -24.03 -18.50
C THR A 406 24.15 -23.15 -19.15
N GLU A 407 23.88 -21.85 -19.34
CA GLU A 407 24.87 -20.83 -19.72
C GLU A 407 25.68 -20.36 -18.48
N LEU A 408 26.52 -21.25 -17.94
CA LEU A 408 27.23 -21.08 -16.66
C LEU A 408 28.23 -19.90 -16.61
N GLU A 409 28.71 -19.40 -17.75
CA GLU A 409 29.85 -18.47 -17.80
C GLU A 409 29.47 -16.98 -17.58
N THR A 410 28.19 -16.60 -17.71
CA THR A 410 27.77 -15.18 -17.78
C THR A 410 27.00 -14.68 -16.54
N GLY A 411 26.59 -15.55 -15.63
CA GLY A 411 25.74 -15.17 -14.49
C GLY A 411 24.33 -14.74 -14.89
N THR A 412 23.86 -15.23 -16.04
CA THR A 412 22.52 -15.01 -16.60
C THR A 412 21.71 -16.30 -16.55
N ALA A 413 20.39 -16.20 -16.59
CA ALA A 413 19.51 -17.37 -16.69
C ALA A 413 18.41 -17.18 -17.74
N SER A 414 17.91 -18.32 -18.20
CA SER A 414 16.71 -18.41 -19.02
C SER A 414 15.56 -18.95 -18.18
N VAL A 415 14.48 -18.17 -18.04
CA VAL A 415 13.36 -18.47 -17.15
C VAL A 415 12.17 -18.98 -17.96
N ARG A 416 11.72 -20.20 -17.67
CA ARG A 416 10.50 -20.78 -18.29
C ARG A 416 9.26 -20.35 -17.53
N ILE A 417 8.25 -19.91 -18.28
CA ILE A 417 6.98 -19.41 -17.77
C ILE A 417 5.86 -20.16 -18.50
N GLU A 418 4.94 -20.73 -17.74
CA GLU A 418 3.70 -21.27 -18.30
C GLU A 418 2.65 -20.16 -18.36
N THR A 419 2.14 -19.84 -19.55
CA THR A 419 1.11 -18.81 -19.77
C THR A 419 -0.17 -19.44 -20.29
N GLY A 420 -1.29 -18.69 -20.30
CA GLY A 420 -2.53 -19.17 -20.92
C GLY A 420 -2.40 -19.49 -22.42
N ASN A 421 -1.40 -18.90 -23.09
CA ASN A 421 -1.11 -19.08 -24.51
C ASN A 421 -0.03 -20.16 -24.75
N GLY A 422 0.39 -20.88 -23.71
CA GLY A 422 1.46 -21.88 -23.76
C GLY A 422 2.77 -21.42 -23.10
N PRO A 423 3.85 -22.19 -23.25
CA PRO A 423 5.13 -21.90 -22.62
C PRO A 423 5.81 -20.68 -23.26
N ASN A 424 6.45 -19.87 -22.41
CA ASN A 424 7.25 -18.71 -22.77
C ASN A 424 8.62 -18.81 -22.07
N VAL A 425 9.68 -18.25 -22.67
CA VAL A 425 11.03 -18.24 -22.11
C VAL A 425 11.60 -16.83 -22.15
N LEU A 426 12.03 -16.33 -20.99
CA LEU A 426 12.76 -15.07 -20.87
C LEU A 426 14.25 -15.37 -20.74
N ASN A 427 15.07 -14.83 -21.63
CA ASN A 427 16.52 -15.03 -21.60
C ASN A 427 17.23 -13.84 -20.93
N ASN A 428 18.53 -14.00 -20.65
CA ASN A 428 19.39 -12.94 -20.12
C ASN A 428 18.90 -12.33 -18.79
N ILE A 429 18.32 -13.13 -17.90
CA ILE A 429 17.88 -12.69 -16.58
C ILE A 429 19.06 -12.67 -15.62
N THR A 430 19.31 -11.53 -14.98
CA THR A 430 20.45 -11.32 -14.06
C THR A 430 20.04 -11.06 -12.62
N LEU A 431 18.80 -10.58 -12.43
CA LEU A 431 18.20 -10.29 -11.13
C LEU A 431 16.79 -10.89 -11.07
N ILE A 432 16.52 -11.65 -10.02
CA ILE A 432 15.20 -12.20 -9.70
C ILE A 432 14.73 -11.63 -8.37
N ILE A 433 13.61 -10.94 -8.38
CA ILE A 433 12.89 -10.49 -7.19
C ILE A 433 11.71 -11.42 -6.93
N THR A 434 11.76 -12.17 -5.83
CA THR A 434 10.62 -12.96 -5.36
C THR A 434 9.74 -12.08 -4.47
N ALA A 435 8.65 -11.54 -5.04
CA ALA A 435 7.61 -10.81 -4.32
C ALA A 435 6.45 -11.74 -3.94
N THR A 436 6.82 -12.91 -3.43
CA THR A 436 5.94 -14.07 -3.24
C THR A 436 5.29 -14.11 -1.85
N GLY A 437 5.62 -13.15 -0.98
CA GLY A 437 4.94 -12.95 0.30
C GLY A 437 5.62 -13.69 1.45
N PHE A 438 4.85 -13.99 2.50
CA PHE A 438 5.39 -14.55 3.74
C PHE A 438 4.53 -15.72 4.21
N THR A 439 5.13 -16.63 4.97
CA THR A 439 4.41 -17.69 5.68
C THR A 439 4.19 -17.33 7.15
N PRO A 440 3.05 -17.70 7.74
CA PRO A 440 2.67 -17.36 9.12
C PRO A 440 3.08 -18.41 10.18
N PHE A 441 3.73 -19.50 9.78
CA PHE A 441 3.87 -20.68 10.65
C PHE A 441 4.81 -20.43 11.84
N ASP A 442 5.88 -19.67 11.65
CA ASP A 442 6.84 -19.37 12.72
C ASP A 442 6.20 -18.55 13.84
N SER A 443 5.33 -17.61 13.50
CA SER A 443 4.62 -16.75 14.46
C SER A 443 3.63 -17.49 15.34
N ILE A 444 3.35 -18.78 15.09
CA ILE A 444 2.49 -19.63 15.93
C ILE A 444 3.17 -20.92 16.38
N SER A 445 4.46 -21.08 16.08
CA SER A 445 5.22 -22.30 16.35
C SER A 445 5.38 -22.62 17.84
N PHE A 446 5.18 -21.63 18.71
CA PHE A 446 5.22 -21.80 20.16
C PHE A 446 3.98 -22.53 20.72
N LEU A 447 2.87 -22.62 19.96
CA LEU A 447 1.65 -23.29 20.42
C LEU A 447 1.82 -24.82 20.46
N PRO A 448 1.19 -25.52 21.42
CA PRO A 448 1.23 -26.98 21.49
C PRO A 448 0.69 -27.65 20.23
N ALA A 449 1.24 -28.81 19.87
CA ALA A 449 0.78 -29.58 18.71
C ALA A 449 -0.71 -29.96 18.79
N GLU A 450 -1.21 -30.30 19.97
CA GLU A 450 -2.63 -30.61 20.21
C GLU A 450 -3.54 -29.39 19.97
N VAL A 451 -3.08 -28.20 20.36
CA VAL A 451 -3.79 -26.93 20.12
C VAL A 451 -3.80 -26.62 18.62
N LEU A 452 -2.65 -26.74 17.94
CA LEU A 452 -2.55 -26.54 16.50
C LEU A 452 -3.41 -27.54 15.71
N SER A 453 -3.55 -28.78 16.19
CA SER A 453 -4.45 -29.78 15.61
C SER A 453 -5.91 -29.36 15.76
N SER A 454 -6.32 -28.89 16.94
CA SER A 454 -7.69 -28.39 17.19
C SER A 454 -8.02 -27.12 16.39
N LEU A 455 -7.01 -26.31 16.05
CA LEU A 455 -7.14 -25.16 15.14
C LEU A 455 -7.13 -25.56 13.66
N GLU A 456 -7.01 -26.85 13.36
CA GLU A 456 -6.90 -27.43 12.02
C GLU A 456 -5.77 -26.76 11.22
N MET A 457 -4.56 -26.71 11.78
CA MET A 457 -3.45 -26.05 11.11
C MET A 457 -3.09 -26.74 9.78
N ASP A 458 -3.07 -25.99 8.68
CA ASP A 458 -2.59 -26.45 7.36
C ASP A 458 -1.35 -25.67 6.91
N LYS A 459 -0.22 -26.37 6.80
CA LYS A 459 1.06 -25.79 6.36
C LYS A 459 1.15 -25.56 4.84
N ASN A 460 0.23 -26.13 4.07
CA ASN A 460 0.18 -25.98 2.62
C ASN A 460 -0.69 -24.78 2.18
N ASP A 461 -1.50 -24.23 3.08
CA ASP A 461 -2.30 -23.02 2.84
C ASP A 461 -1.82 -21.85 3.71
N PRO A 462 -0.75 -21.14 3.29
CA PRO A 462 -0.25 -19.98 4.02
C PRO A 462 -1.19 -18.77 3.97
N CYS A 463 -2.34 -18.85 3.28
CA CYS A 463 -3.33 -17.77 3.20
C CYS A 463 -4.50 -17.99 4.18
N LEU A 464 -4.74 -19.22 4.63
CA LEU A 464 -5.72 -19.57 5.69
C LEU A 464 -5.17 -20.73 6.53
N PRO A 465 -4.10 -20.49 7.31
CA PRO A 465 -3.38 -21.54 8.02
C PRO A 465 -4.18 -22.14 9.16
N LEU A 466 -5.16 -21.42 9.73
CA LEU A 466 -6.00 -21.84 10.86
C LEU A 466 -7.49 -21.69 10.52
N ILE A 467 -8.35 -22.48 11.17
CA ILE A 467 -9.81 -22.32 11.15
C ILE A 467 -10.22 -21.65 12.47
N LEU A 468 -10.57 -20.38 12.37
CA LEU A 468 -10.98 -19.53 13.50
C LEU A 468 -12.41 -19.03 13.27
N ASP A 469 -13.17 -18.90 14.34
CA ASP A 469 -14.52 -18.37 14.33
C ASP A 469 -14.58 -16.94 14.91
N GLY A 470 -15.75 -16.31 14.84
CA GLY A 470 -15.98 -14.97 15.36
C GLY A 470 -15.18 -13.91 14.61
N GLY A 471 -15.10 -14.03 13.28
CA GLY A 471 -14.33 -13.10 12.45
C GLY A 471 -12.81 -13.25 12.67
N GLY A 472 -12.35 -14.48 12.89
CA GLY A 472 -10.93 -14.79 13.08
C GLY A 472 -10.38 -14.44 14.45
N THR A 473 -11.23 -14.45 15.49
CA THR A 473 -10.88 -13.95 16.83
C THR A 473 -10.65 -15.07 17.84
N LEU A 474 -11.31 -16.22 17.69
CA LEU A 474 -11.21 -17.32 18.64
C LEU A 474 -11.44 -18.68 17.99
N ARG A 475 -11.37 -19.73 18.80
CA ARG A 475 -11.84 -21.07 18.47
C ARG A 475 -12.72 -21.56 19.62
N SER A 476 -13.98 -21.88 19.35
CA SER A 476 -14.97 -22.18 20.39
C SER A 476 -14.57 -23.33 21.33
N GLU A 477 -13.77 -24.27 20.84
CA GLU A 477 -13.26 -25.46 21.55
C GLU A 477 -12.08 -25.14 22.48
N ILE A 478 -11.47 -23.96 22.35
CA ILE A 478 -10.33 -23.51 23.15
C ILE A 478 -10.64 -22.09 23.67
N PRO A 479 -11.61 -21.93 24.59
CA PRO A 479 -12.13 -20.62 24.97
C PRO A 479 -11.11 -19.71 25.68
N ASP A 480 -10.01 -20.27 26.18
CA ASP A 480 -8.90 -19.59 26.86
C ASP A 480 -7.78 -19.09 25.90
N LEU A 481 -7.96 -19.28 24.59
CA LEU A 481 -7.06 -18.83 23.53
C LEU A 481 -7.77 -17.85 22.58
N GLY A 482 -7.18 -16.68 22.36
CA GLY A 482 -7.68 -15.69 21.41
C GLY A 482 -6.65 -15.29 20.35
N PHE A 483 -7.13 -14.72 19.26
CA PHE A 483 -6.35 -14.24 18.12
C PHE A 483 -6.75 -12.80 17.81
N VAL A 484 -5.76 -11.92 17.63
CA VAL A 484 -5.99 -10.53 17.22
C VAL A 484 -5.00 -10.17 16.12
N GLY A 485 -5.52 -9.81 14.94
CA GLY A 485 -4.69 -9.45 13.78
C GLY A 485 -3.96 -10.63 13.11
N PHE A 486 -4.25 -11.87 13.48
CA PHE A 486 -3.64 -13.06 12.89
C PHE A 486 -4.39 -13.53 11.62
N TYR A 487 -4.35 -12.71 10.57
CA TYR A 487 -4.88 -13.06 9.26
C TYR A 487 -4.16 -12.28 8.15
N ARG A 488 -4.29 -12.74 6.89
CA ARG A 488 -3.63 -12.09 5.75
C ARG A 488 -4.23 -10.71 5.48
N GLY A 489 -3.44 -9.66 5.71
CA GLY A 489 -3.84 -8.26 5.50
C GLY A 489 -4.67 -7.69 6.65
N PRO A 490 -4.14 -7.59 7.88
CA PRO A 490 -4.90 -7.14 9.03
C PRO A 490 -5.18 -5.64 9.02
N TYR A 491 -6.40 -5.27 9.42
CA TYR A 491 -6.87 -3.88 9.51
C TYR A 491 -6.88 -3.44 10.97
N TRP A 492 -6.36 -2.24 11.27
CA TRP A 492 -6.20 -1.78 12.65
C TRP A 492 -7.53 -1.61 13.38
N GLY A 493 -8.54 -1.04 12.71
CA GLY A 493 -9.89 -0.96 13.25
C GLY A 493 -10.48 -2.34 13.59
N VAL A 494 -10.27 -3.32 12.72
CA VAL A 494 -10.74 -4.70 12.95
C VAL A 494 -9.97 -5.34 14.10
N MET A 495 -8.65 -5.14 14.21
CA MET A 495 -7.86 -5.64 15.33
C MET A 495 -8.35 -5.06 16.67
N GLU A 496 -8.69 -3.76 16.71
CA GLU A 496 -9.29 -3.14 17.89
C GLU A 496 -10.65 -3.78 18.23
N MET A 497 -11.48 -4.03 17.21
CA MET A 497 -12.76 -4.73 17.38
C MET A 497 -12.62 -6.17 17.86
N GLN A 498 -11.67 -6.94 17.31
CA GLN A 498 -11.35 -8.30 17.74
C GLN A 498 -10.93 -8.32 19.21
N ALA A 499 -10.07 -7.39 19.63
CA ALA A 499 -9.66 -7.27 21.02
C ALA A 499 -10.85 -6.98 21.97
N ARG A 500 -11.74 -6.06 21.59
CA ARG A 500 -12.96 -5.74 22.38
C ARG A 500 -13.90 -6.93 22.45
N TYR A 501 -14.11 -7.59 21.30
CA TYR A 501 -14.96 -8.77 21.21
C TYR A 501 -14.46 -9.90 22.10
N LEU A 502 -13.16 -10.17 22.06
CA LEU A 502 -12.51 -11.19 22.90
C LEU A 502 -12.65 -10.88 24.39
N ALA A 503 -12.36 -9.64 24.80
CA ALA A 503 -12.50 -9.21 26.19
C ALA A 503 -13.94 -9.31 26.71
N ARG A 504 -14.94 -9.01 25.86
CA ARG A 504 -16.36 -9.17 26.15
C ARG A 504 -16.74 -10.65 26.33
N VAL A 505 -16.28 -11.53 25.43
CA VAL A 505 -16.55 -12.98 25.51
C VAL A 505 -15.98 -13.57 26.79
N TRP A 506 -14.73 -13.25 27.15
CA TRP A 506 -14.07 -13.73 28.37
C TRP A 506 -14.66 -13.18 29.67
N ALA A 507 -15.33 -12.03 29.61
CA ALA A 507 -16.04 -11.44 30.76
C ALA A 507 -17.45 -12.00 30.94
N ALA A 508 -18.05 -12.58 29.89
CA ALA A 508 -19.44 -13.02 29.86
C ALA A 508 -19.65 -14.49 30.28
N GLU A 509 -18.71 -15.11 31.00
CA GLU A 509 -18.84 -16.48 31.50
C GLU A 509 -20.21 -16.71 32.19
N GLY A 510 -21.17 -17.38 31.52
CA GLY A 510 -22.35 -17.95 32.19
C GLY A 510 -23.77 -17.76 31.60
N THR A 511 -24.01 -17.11 30.45
CA THR A 511 -25.39 -17.05 29.88
C THR A 511 -25.65 -18.17 28.86
N ALA A 512 -26.30 -19.26 29.30
CA ALA A 512 -26.57 -20.46 28.50
C ALA A 512 -27.33 -20.21 27.17
N SER A 513 -28.13 -19.14 27.08
CA SER A 513 -28.90 -18.77 25.89
C SER A 513 -28.05 -18.11 24.78
N GLU A 514 -27.10 -17.25 25.15
CA GLU A 514 -26.21 -16.60 24.17
C GLU A 514 -25.17 -17.61 23.62
N TYR A 515 -24.77 -18.60 24.42
CA TYR A 515 -23.82 -19.64 24.05
C TYR A 515 -24.33 -20.57 22.93
N GLY A 516 -25.62 -20.93 22.92
CA GLY A 516 -26.19 -21.85 21.93
C GLY A 516 -26.32 -21.23 20.53
N ALA A 517 -26.75 -19.97 20.44
CA ALA A 517 -26.79 -19.23 19.18
C ALA A 517 -25.38 -18.94 18.64
N PHE A 518 -24.44 -18.66 19.54
CA PHE A 518 -23.03 -18.47 19.21
C PHE A 518 -22.41 -19.75 18.60
N GLN A 519 -22.61 -20.93 19.23
CA GLN A 519 -22.09 -22.21 18.72
C GLN A 519 -22.61 -22.63 17.34
N LEU A 520 -23.88 -22.33 17.03
CA LEU A 520 -24.45 -22.60 15.71
C LEU A 520 -23.82 -21.70 14.64
N GLN A 521 -23.58 -20.42 14.96
CA GLN A 521 -22.92 -19.49 14.05
C GLN A 521 -21.45 -19.87 13.80
N THR A 522 -20.71 -20.27 14.85
CA THR A 522 -19.30 -20.69 14.71
C THR A 522 -19.18 -21.92 13.82
N SER A 523 -20.05 -22.92 13.98
CA SER A 523 -20.03 -24.15 13.19
C SER A 523 -20.16 -23.87 11.67
N HIS A 524 -21.07 -22.97 11.29
CA HIS A 524 -21.29 -22.60 9.90
C HIS A 524 -20.13 -21.77 9.31
N GLU A 525 -19.53 -20.88 10.11
CA GLU A 525 -18.33 -20.12 9.71
C GLU A 525 -17.14 -21.05 9.48
N GLN A 526 -16.91 -22.00 10.39
CA GLN A 526 -15.85 -23.00 10.27
C GLN A 526 -16.02 -23.85 9.00
N GLU A 527 -17.24 -24.28 8.68
CA GLU A 527 -17.52 -25.03 7.44
C GLU A 527 -17.20 -24.22 6.18
N LYS A 528 -17.57 -22.93 6.14
CA LYS A 528 -17.21 -22.02 5.03
C LYS A 528 -15.69 -21.91 4.86
N LEU A 529 -14.95 -21.84 5.97
CA LEU A 529 -13.49 -21.78 5.95
C LEU A 529 -12.85 -23.09 5.49
N ARG A 530 -13.38 -24.25 5.92
CA ARG A 530 -12.94 -25.57 5.42
C ARG A 530 -13.18 -25.69 3.91
N ASN A 531 -14.34 -25.26 3.45
CA ASN A 531 -14.67 -25.24 2.02
C ASN A 531 -13.73 -24.32 1.22
N LEU A 532 -13.29 -23.21 1.80
CA LEU A 532 -12.32 -22.30 1.18
C LEU A 532 -10.91 -22.87 1.02
N ARG A 533 -10.52 -23.83 1.87
CA ARG A 533 -9.23 -24.53 1.76
C ARG A 533 -9.24 -25.62 0.69
N ASN A 534 -10.42 -26.05 0.26
CA ASN A 534 -10.50 -27.19 -0.64
C ASN A 534 -9.78 -26.87 -1.97
N PRO A 535 -8.78 -27.69 -2.37
CA PRO A 535 -7.99 -27.46 -3.58
C PRO A 535 -8.77 -27.68 -4.89
N HIS A 536 -10.05 -28.10 -4.84
CA HIS A 536 -10.87 -28.21 -6.05
C HIS A 536 -10.91 -26.88 -6.81
N GLY A 537 -10.58 -26.93 -8.11
CA GLY A 537 -10.49 -25.76 -8.99
C GLY A 537 -11.77 -24.94 -9.20
N GLN A 538 -12.85 -25.27 -8.49
CA GLN A 538 -14.12 -24.53 -8.49
C GLN A 538 -14.19 -23.45 -7.39
N VAL A 539 -13.32 -23.49 -6.37
CA VAL A 539 -13.33 -22.51 -5.28
C VAL A 539 -12.75 -21.17 -5.75
N ARG A 540 -13.57 -20.12 -5.72
CA ARG A 540 -13.21 -18.76 -6.13
C ARG A 540 -12.82 -17.94 -4.90
N ARG A 541 -11.59 -18.13 -4.44
CA ARG A 541 -11.07 -17.49 -3.23
C ARG A 541 -10.66 -16.04 -3.49
N ALA A 542 -11.12 -15.12 -2.64
CA ALA A 542 -10.67 -13.73 -2.63
C ALA A 542 -9.17 -13.63 -2.27
N GLN A 543 -8.51 -12.53 -2.67
CA GLN A 543 -7.12 -12.27 -2.32
C GLN A 543 -6.92 -12.27 -0.79
N PHE A 544 -7.83 -11.63 -0.05
CA PHE A 544 -7.80 -11.57 1.41
C PHE A 544 -9.07 -12.27 1.96
N PRO A 545 -8.94 -13.41 2.67
CA PRO A 545 -10.10 -14.12 3.22
C PRO A 545 -10.97 -13.26 4.13
N MET A 546 -10.36 -12.32 4.84
CA MET A 546 -11.00 -11.34 5.73
C MET A 546 -10.89 -9.92 5.16
N GLY A 547 -11.01 -9.79 3.83
CA GLY A 547 -10.81 -8.51 3.12
C GLY A 547 -11.96 -7.51 3.25
N ASP A 548 -13.15 -7.95 3.67
CA ASP A 548 -14.35 -7.13 3.79
C ASP A 548 -14.34 -6.24 5.05
N TYR A 549 -13.48 -5.22 5.03
CA TYR A 549 -13.27 -4.29 6.16
C TYR A 549 -14.58 -3.67 6.67
N VAL A 550 -15.40 -3.13 5.77
CA VAL A 550 -16.68 -2.48 6.12
C VAL A 550 -17.63 -3.47 6.80
N GLY A 551 -17.76 -4.68 6.24
CA GLY A 551 -18.57 -5.73 6.84
C GLY A 551 -18.07 -6.15 8.23
N LEU A 552 -16.75 -6.27 8.40
CA LEU A 552 -16.15 -6.64 9.68
C LEU A 552 -16.43 -5.59 10.75
N MET A 553 -16.15 -4.31 10.43
CA MET A 553 -16.38 -3.21 11.37
C MET A 553 -17.85 -3.10 11.78
N GLU A 554 -18.79 -3.17 10.84
CA GLU A 554 -20.24 -3.07 11.13
C GLU A 554 -20.76 -4.26 11.93
N GLN A 555 -20.30 -5.47 11.63
CA GLN A 555 -20.73 -6.67 12.34
C GLN A 555 -20.16 -6.74 13.75
N PHE A 556 -18.88 -6.43 13.94
CA PHE A 556 -18.30 -6.32 15.28
C PHE A 556 -18.96 -5.23 16.11
N ALA A 557 -19.22 -4.06 15.52
CA ALA A 557 -19.93 -2.98 16.21
C ALA A 557 -21.30 -3.45 16.72
N ARG A 558 -22.04 -4.24 15.91
CA ARG A 558 -23.31 -4.84 16.32
C ARG A 558 -23.14 -5.84 17.47
N HIS A 559 -22.17 -6.76 17.38
CA HIS A 559 -21.89 -7.74 18.45
C HIS A 559 -21.49 -7.06 19.76
N LEU A 560 -20.75 -5.96 19.67
CA LEU A 560 -20.32 -5.14 20.80
C LEU A 560 -21.37 -4.13 21.26
N LYS A 561 -22.55 -4.08 20.61
CA LYS A 561 -23.63 -3.12 20.88
C LYS A 561 -23.15 -1.65 20.83
N MET A 562 -22.19 -1.38 19.94
CA MET A 562 -21.62 -0.06 19.73
C MET A 562 -22.47 0.74 18.75
N LYS A 563 -22.71 2.01 19.10
CA LYS A 563 -23.38 2.94 18.19
C LYS A 563 -22.32 3.67 17.37
N ARG A 564 -22.41 3.56 16.05
CA ARG A 564 -21.59 4.35 15.13
C ARG A 564 -21.88 5.85 15.31
N ILE A 565 -20.82 6.64 15.39
CA ILE A 565 -20.89 8.10 15.39
C ILE A 565 -21.18 8.58 13.97
N SER A 566 -22.16 9.47 13.85
CA SER A 566 -22.47 10.22 12.63
C SER A 566 -21.93 11.63 12.79
N PRO A 567 -20.75 11.93 12.23
CA PRO A 567 -20.16 13.26 12.33
C PRO A 567 -20.96 14.27 11.48
N ARG A 568 -20.75 15.56 11.75
CA ARG A 568 -21.40 16.66 11.03
C ARG A 568 -20.46 17.24 9.99
N LEU A 569 -20.99 17.54 8.81
CA LEU A 569 -20.30 18.28 7.77
C LEU A 569 -21.14 19.52 7.42
N GLY A 570 -20.74 20.69 7.92
CA GLY A 570 -21.61 21.86 7.90
C GLY A 570 -22.89 21.59 8.70
N ASP A 571 -24.05 21.83 8.07
CA ASP A 571 -25.37 21.59 8.68
C ASP A 571 -25.86 20.15 8.51
N GLU A 572 -25.19 19.33 7.70
CA GLU A 572 -25.61 17.96 7.41
C GLU A 572 -24.97 16.94 8.37
N VAL A 573 -25.81 16.05 8.91
CA VAL A 573 -25.36 14.86 9.64
C VAL A 573 -25.34 13.69 8.66
N PHE A 574 -24.15 13.25 8.22
CA PHE A 574 -24.09 12.08 7.34
C PHE A 574 -24.04 10.79 8.16
N SER A 575 -25.17 10.07 8.17
CA SER A 575 -25.30 8.78 8.86
C SER A 575 -24.54 7.66 8.14
N ALA A 576 -24.45 7.73 6.82
CA ALA A 576 -23.67 6.87 5.93
C ALA A 576 -22.50 7.65 5.31
N GLY A 577 -21.36 6.99 5.10
CA GLY A 577 -20.09 7.59 4.71
C GLY A 577 -18.92 6.62 4.97
N PRO A 578 -17.66 7.08 4.87
CA PRO A 578 -16.49 6.24 5.11
C PRO A 578 -16.49 5.58 6.49
N VAL A 579 -16.18 4.28 6.53
CA VAL A 579 -15.94 3.52 7.76
C VAL A 579 -14.54 3.78 8.24
N VAL A 580 -14.39 4.42 9.40
CA VAL A 580 -13.09 4.63 10.07
C VAL A 580 -13.20 4.28 11.55
N PRO A 581 -12.11 3.82 12.21
CA PRO A 581 -12.16 3.36 13.60
C PRO A 581 -12.71 4.40 14.58
N ALA A 582 -12.39 5.68 14.39
CA ALA A 582 -12.88 6.79 15.22
C ALA A 582 -14.41 6.94 15.24
N ARG A 583 -15.14 6.36 14.27
CA ARG A 583 -16.61 6.33 14.31
C ARG A 583 -17.17 5.28 15.27
N TYR A 584 -16.34 4.39 15.79
CA TYR A 584 -16.75 3.26 16.62
C TYR A 584 -16.02 3.30 17.96
N VAL A 585 -16.54 4.14 18.86
CA VAL A 585 -16.05 4.25 20.23
C VAL A 585 -17.09 3.77 21.22
N VAL A 586 -16.60 3.34 22.38
CA VAL A 586 -17.41 2.98 23.52
C VAL A 586 -17.73 4.23 24.32
N GLY A 587 -19.01 4.45 24.64
CA GLY A 587 -19.44 5.61 25.43
C GLY A 587 -19.32 6.94 24.68
N THR A 588 -18.98 8.01 25.40
CA THR A 588 -18.90 9.36 24.84
C THR A 588 -17.57 9.58 24.12
N PRO A 589 -17.55 10.08 22.88
CA PRO A 589 -16.30 10.33 22.15
C PRO A 589 -15.36 11.31 22.89
N GLY A 590 -14.12 10.86 23.10
CA GLY A 590 -13.04 11.65 23.68
C GLY A 590 -12.56 12.78 22.77
N SER A 591 -11.59 13.56 23.24
CA SER A 591 -10.97 14.63 22.45
C SER A 591 -10.23 14.11 21.21
N GLU A 592 -9.50 13.01 21.34
CA GLU A 592 -8.76 12.37 20.23
C GLU A 592 -9.69 11.90 19.11
N THR A 593 -10.79 11.24 19.48
CA THR A 593 -11.82 10.81 18.54
C THR A 593 -12.43 12.00 17.82
N ARG A 594 -12.78 13.08 18.55
CA ARG A 594 -13.32 14.31 17.95
C ARG A 594 -12.33 14.93 16.96
N ARG A 595 -11.06 15.10 17.31
CA ARG A 595 -10.03 15.62 16.38
C ARG A 595 -9.95 14.79 15.10
N THR A 596 -9.98 13.46 15.22
CA THR A 596 -9.93 12.57 14.05
C THR A 596 -11.17 12.69 13.17
N LEU A 597 -12.36 12.84 13.77
CA LEU A 597 -13.61 13.02 13.03
C LEU A 597 -13.73 14.42 12.40
N ASP A 598 -13.23 15.45 13.08
CA ASP A 598 -13.18 16.82 12.56
C ASP A 598 -12.23 16.89 11.35
N ASP A 599 -11.05 16.26 11.45
CA ASP A 599 -10.10 16.11 10.33
C ASP A 599 -10.71 15.31 9.16
N LEU A 600 -11.40 14.20 9.45
CA LEU A 600 -12.12 13.43 8.42
C LEU A 600 -13.16 14.30 7.71
N CYS A 601 -13.98 15.05 8.47
CA CYS A 601 -14.97 15.94 7.90
C CYS A 601 -14.32 17.01 7.03
N ALA A 602 -13.23 17.63 7.50
CA ALA A 602 -12.51 18.65 6.74
C ALA A 602 -12.06 18.11 5.37
N ILE A 603 -11.50 16.90 5.32
CA ILE A 603 -11.02 16.28 4.06
C ILE A 603 -12.16 15.88 3.12
N LEU A 604 -13.36 15.62 3.64
CA LEU A 604 -14.53 15.35 2.80
C LEU A 604 -15.12 16.63 2.18
N GLN A 605 -14.63 17.82 2.55
CA GLN A 605 -14.99 19.08 1.89
C GLN A 605 -14.20 19.24 0.58
N HIS A 606 -14.90 19.61 -0.49
CA HIS A 606 -14.34 19.69 -1.85
C HIS A 606 -13.25 20.76 -2.02
N ASP A 607 -13.28 21.80 -1.18
CA ASP A 607 -12.37 22.95 -1.15
C ASP A 607 -11.21 22.76 -0.16
N HIS A 608 -11.16 21.63 0.53
CA HIS A 608 -10.13 21.39 1.53
C HIS A 608 -8.73 21.20 0.89
N PRO A 609 -7.68 21.79 1.49
CA PRO A 609 -6.28 21.48 1.23
C PRO A 609 -5.89 20.07 0.80
N ALA A 610 -6.33 19.07 1.56
CA ALA A 610 -5.99 17.67 1.32
C ALA A 610 -6.65 17.13 0.03
N THR A 611 -7.81 17.66 -0.34
CA THR A 611 -8.51 17.34 -1.59
C THR A 611 -7.73 17.88 -2.78
N GLN A 612 -7.21 19.11 -2.67
CA GLN A 612 -6.30 19.68 -3.68
C GLN A 612 -5.01 18.87 -3.79
N ALA A 613 -4.48 18.38 -2.67
CA ALA A 613 -3.30 17.50 -2.65
C ALA A 613 -3.54 16.18 -3.41
N ALA A 614 -4.69 15.54 -3.19
CA ALA A 614 -5.09 14.34 -3.92
C ALA A 614 -5.23 14.61 -5.43
N THR A 615 -5.78 15.76 -5.80
CA THR A 615 -5.85 16.21 -7.20
C THR A 615 -4.46 16.44 -7.80
N ALA A 616 -3.55 17.08 -7.07
CA ALA A 616 -2.16 17.27 -7.50
C ALA A 616 -1.43 15.95 -7.74
N LEU A 617 -1.58 15.00 -6.82
CA LEU A 617 -1.02 13.65 -6.98
C LEU A 617 -1.61 12.92 -8.19
N ALA A 618 -2.93 13.05 -8.42
CA ALA A 618 -3.61 12.44 -9.56
C ALA A 618 -3.15 13.03 -10.91
N VAL A 619 -3.05 14.36 -11.01
CA VAL A 619 -2.54 15.06 -12.19
C VAL A 619 -1.08 14.69 -12.44
N PHE A 620 -0.23 14.79 -11.42
CA PHE A 620 1.20 14.49 -11.55
C PHE A 620 1.44 13.04 -11.99
N ARG A 621 0.75 12.06 -11.38
CA ARG A 621 0.83 10.65 -11.83
C ARG A 621 0.47 10.53 -13.31
N ALA A 622 -0.70 11.04 -13.69
CA ALA A 622 -1.25 10.84 -15.03
C ALA A 622 -0.49 11.58 -16.14
N LEU A 623 0.40 12.53 -15.80
CA LEU A 623 1.26 13.25 -16.75
C LEU A 623 2.43 12.41 -17.29
N GLN A 624 2.84 11.33 -16.63
CA GLN A 624 4.01 10.52 -17.03
C GLN A 624 3.97 10.13 -18.52
N GLY A 625 5.11 9.82 -19.15
CA GLY A 625 5.14 9.25 -20.51
C GLY A 625 4.96 10.28 -21.63
N THR A 626 4.65 9.79 -22.83
CA THR A 626 4.75 10.56 -24.10
C THR A 626 3.40 11.08 -24.60
N TRP A 627 3.40 12.32 -25.06
CA TRP A 627 2.26 13.08 -25.55
C TRP A 627 2.55 13.64 -26.94
N SER A 628 1.57 13.61 -27.83
CA SER A 628 1.61 14.34 -29.09
C SER A 628 1.11 15.76 -28.88
N VAL A 629 1.81 16.74 -29.44
CA VAL A 629 1.51 18.17 -29.30
C VAL A 629 0.80 18.67 -30.56
N VAL A 630 -0.37 19.30 -30.38
CA VAL A 630 -1.12 19.98 -31.43
C VAL A 630 -1.31 21.43 -31.03
N THR A 631 -0.79 22.36 -31.84
CA THR A 631 -0.91 23.79 -31.57
C THR A 631 -1.99 24.42 -32.45
N SER A 632 -2.85 25.22 -31.84
CA SER A 632 -3.86 26.03 -32.53
C SER A 632 -3.79 27.48 -32.06
N THR A 633 -4.03 28.42 -32.96
CA THR A 633 -4.03 29.86 -32.67
C THR A 633 -5.38 30.45 -33.05
N GLY A 634 -5.97 31.26 -32.17
CA GLY A 634 -7.23 31.95 -32.40
C GLY A 634 -7.22 33.38 -31.85
N MET A 635 -8.25 34.16 -32.16
CA MET A 635 -8.49 35.47 -31.54
C MET A 635 -9.75 35.43 -30.69
N GLU A 636 -9.63 35.83 -29.42
CA GLU A 636 -10.76 36.05 -28.50
C GLU A 636 -10.72 37.52 -28.03
N SER A 637 -11.75 38.30 -28.32
CA SER A 637 -11.92 39.68 -27.78
C SER A 637 -10.63 40.52 -27.84
N ASP A 638 -10.08 40.70 -29.06
CA ASP A 638 -8.83 41.45 -29.34
C ASP A 638 -7.55 40.91 -28.67
N THR A 639 -7.57 39.67 -28.16
CA THR A 639 -6.44 38.99 -27.54
C THR A 639 -6.05 37.78 -28.40
N GLU A 640 -4.77 37.64 -28.77
CA GLU A 640 -4.29 36.46 -29.50
C GLU A 640 -4.15 35.30 -28.49
N THR A 641 -4.84 34.19 -28.74
CA THR A 641 -4.81 33.01 -27.87
C THR A 641 -4.13 31.87 -28.61
N GLU A 642 -3.02 31.38 -28.05
CA GLU A 642 -2.37 30.14 -28.49
C GLU A 642 -2.79 29.01 -27.54
N THR A 643 -3.35 27.94 -28.08
CA THR A 643 -3.71 26.74 -27.31
C THR A 643 -2.91 25.56 -27.85
N GLN A 644 -2.06 24.99 -26.98
CA GLN A 644 -1.43 23.70 -27.23
C GLN A 644 -2.27 22.62 -26.57
N THR A 645 -2.70 21.65 -27.35
CA THR A 645 -3.42 20.46 -26.89
C THR A 645 -2.48 19.26 -26.95
N GLN A 646 -2.34 18.59 -25.82
CA GLN A 646 -1.53 17.40 -25.67
C GLN A 646 -2.44 16.17 -25.60
N ILE A 647 -2.23 15.24 -26.52
CA ILE A 647 -3.04 14.03 -26.65
C ILE A 647 -2.15 12.83 -26.35
N ALA A 648 -2.63 11.90 -25.52
CA ALA A 648 -1.89 10.70 -25.16
C ALA A 648 -1.48 9.94 -26.44
N ASN A 649 -0.19 9.70 -26.62
CA ASN A 649 0.29 9.08 -27.84
C ASN A 649 -0.15 7.62 -27.87
N ARG A 650 -0.92 7.21 -28.88
CA ARG A 650 -1.20 5.79 -29.10
C ARG A 650 0.11 5.16 -29.59
N PRO A 651 0.55 4.00 -29.07
CA PRO A 651 1.67 3.27 -29.65
C PRO A 651 1.23 2.69 -31.01
N SER A 652 1.16 3.54 -32.03
CA SER A 652 1.21 3.10 -33.42
C SER A 652 2.67 2.79 -33.73
N LYS A 653 2.91 1.63 -34.35
CA LYS A 653 4.20 1.20 -34.87
C LYS A 653 4.97 2.40 -35.45
N ILE A 654 6.19 2.59 -34.98
CA ILE A 654 7.20 3.49 -35.56
C ILE A 654 7.13 3.34 -37.08
N GLY A 655 6.60 4.35 -37.74
CA GLY A 655 6.27 4.32 -39.16
C GLY A 655 5.47 5.55 -39.59
N SER A 656 6.19 6.48 -40.22
CA SER A 656 5.74 7.41 -41.27
C SER A 656 5.03 8.73 -40.94
N ASP A 657 5.38 9.45 -39.87
CA ASP A 657 5.25 10.92 -39.90
C ASP A 657 6.31 11.61 -39.02
N GLU A 658 7.50 11.86 -39.58
CA GLU A 658 8.65 12.52 -38.92
C GLU A 658 8.42 14.01 -38.60
N SER A 659 7.19 14.51 -38.73
CA SER A 659 6.84 15.94 -38.61
C SER A 659 6.07 16.31 -37.33
N SER A 660 5.65 15.34 -36.51
CA SER A 660 4.82 15.60 -35.33
C SER A 660 5.65 15.89 -34.07
N GLU A 661 5.37 17.02 -33.40
CA GLU A 661 6.01 17.37 -32.15
C GLU A 661 5.49 16.47 -31.02
N THR A 662 6.40 15.93 -30.21
CA THR A 662 6.10 15.08 -29.06
C THR A 662 6.80 15.57 -27.82
N MET A 663 6.21 15.25 -26.66
CA MET A 663 6.71 15.65 -25.37
C MET A 663 6.60 14.49 -24.38
N THR A 664 7.67 14.22 -23.64
CA THR A 664 7.76 13.09 -22.71
C THR A 664 8.11 13.55 -21.29
N PHE A 665 7.30 13.17 -20.32
CA PHE A 665 7.59 13.32 -18.90
C PHE A 665 8.28 12.04 -18.39
N ILE A 666 9.58 12.13 -18.16
CA ILE A 666 10.42 10.99 -17.76
C ILE A 666 10.59 11.01 -16.24
N PRO A 667 10.17 9.96 -15.51
CA PRO A 667 10.29 9.92 -14.06
C PRO A 667 11.75 9.78 -13.62
N GLN A 668 12.13 10.50 -12.57
CA GLN A 668 13.48 10.43 -11.99
C GLN A 668 13.44 10.45 -10.47
N SER A 669 14.57 10.08 -9.85
CA SER A 669 14.72 10.21 -8.41
C SER A 669 14.67 11.70 -8.03
N PRO A 670 13.90 12.11 -7.01
CA PRO A 670 13.83 13.51 -6.59
C PRO A 670 15.23 14.08 -6.34
N SER A 671 15.55 15.18 -7.01
CA SER A 671 16.84 15.83 -6.85
C SER A 671 17.00 16.57 -5.52
N HIS A 672 15.88 16.82 -4.81
CA HIS A 672 15.85 17.51 -3.53
C HIS A 672 14.90 16.82 -2.53
N PRO A 673 15.27 16.68 -1.24
CA PRO A 673 14.51 15.90 -0.24
C PRO A 673 13.12 16.45 0.12
N LEU A 674 12.81 17.68 -0.30
CA LEU A 674 11.50 18.31 -0.11
C LEU A 674 10.41 17.69 -0.98
N TYR A 675 10.79 17.10 -2.11
CA TYR A 675 9.84 16.58 -3.09
C TYR A 675 9.79 15.07 -3.00
N ASP A 676 8.58 14.54 -3.12
CA ASP A 676 8.33 13.11 -3.13
C ASP A 676 8.54 12.51 -4.52
N ARG A 677 8.33 13.31 -5.59
CA ARG A 677 8.38 12.85 -6.98
C ARG A 677 8.93 13.93 -7.91
N GLU A 678 9.59 13.52 -8.98
CA GLU A 678 10.19 14.44 -9.95
C GLU A 678 10.19 13.85 -11.37
N TYR A 679 9.81 14.66 -12.36
CA TYR A 679 9.86 14.35 -13.78
C TYR A 679 10.78 15.31 -14.51
N LEU A 680 11.55 14.79 -15.47
CA LEU A 680 12.24 15.58 -16.49
C LEU A 680 11.41 15.61 -17.77
N LEU A 681 11.10 16.81 -18.24
CA LEU A 681 10.41 17.03 -19.50
C LEU A 681 11.39 17.02 -20.67
N ARG A 682 11.01 16.31 -21.74
CA ARG A 682 11.76 16.33 -22.99
C ARG A 682 10.87 16.49 -24.21
N ARG A 683 11.35 17.16 -25.28
CA ARG A 683 10.56 17.42 -26.52
C ARG A 683 11.28 16.98 -27.79
N TRP A 684 10.53 16.48 -28.77
CA TRP A 684 11.05 16.05 -30.09
C TRP A 684 10.16 16.56 -31.24
N PRO A 685 10.72 16.94 -32.41
CA PRO A 685 12.16 17.10 -32.66
C PRO A 685 12.73 18.20 -31.76
N ASN A 686 14.01 18.12 -31.39
CA ASN A 686 14.69 19.13 -30.57
C ASN A 686 14.68 20.48 -31.29
N THR A 687 13.58 21.22 -31.22
CA THR A 687 13.46 22.55 -31.77
C THR A 687 14.20 23.47 -30.82
N ILE A 688 15.50 23.67 -31.10
CA ILE A 688 16.24 24.85 -30.65
C ILE A 688 15.67 26.04 -31.44
N ALA A 689 14.39 26.37 -31.22
CA ALA A 689 13.80 27.55 -31.78
C ALA A 689 14.22 28.74 -30.92
N THR A 690 15.45 29.21 -31.14
CA THR A 690 15.81 30.60 -30.88
C THR A 690 14.99 31.51 -31.78
N ARG A 691 13.69 31.67 -31.51
CA ARG A 691 12.96 32.86 -31.95
C ARG A 691 13.38 33.99 -31.01
N ARG A 692 14.29 34.87 -31.47
CA ARG A 692 14.56 36.14 -30.77
C ARG A 692 13.23 36.88 -30.63
N GLY A 693 12.81 37.13 -29.38
CA GLY A 693 11.52 37.77 -29.06
C GLY A 693 10.38 36.82 -28.65
N ALA A 694 10.59 35.49 -28.57
CA ALA A 694 9.54 34.58 -28.11
C ALA A 694 9.46 34.51 -26.58
N VAL A 695 8.24 34.67 -26.05
CA VAL A 695 7.89 34.50 -24.62
C VAL A 695 8.39 33.14 -24.10
N PRO A 696 8.81 33.04 -22.84
CA PRO A 696 9.29 31.79 -22.27
C PRO A 696 8.17 30.75 -22.11
N ASP A 697 8.17 29.74 -22.98
CA ASP A 697 7.37 28.53 -22.83
C ASP A 697 7.74 27.78 -21.52
N PRO A 698 6.80 27.56 -20.57
CA PRO A 698 7.08 26.86 -19.31
C PRO A 698 7.42 25.38 -19.53
N MET A 699 7.04 24.80 -20.66
CA MET A 699 7.17 23.38 -21.00
C MET A 699 8.24 23.14 -22.07
N ARG A 700 9.37 23.87 -22.00
CA ARG A 700 10.53 23.66 -22.89
C ARG A 700 11.27 22.35 -22.57
N ASP A 701 12.06 21.87 -23.53
CA ASP A 701 12.97 20.74 -23.28
C ASP A 701 13.87 21.04 -22.07
N GLY A 702 13.95 20.10 -21.13
CA GLY A 702 14.73 20.23 -19.90
C GLY A 702 14.00 20.87 -18.72
N THR A 703 12.72 21.22 -18.83
CA THR A 703 11.90 21.61 -17.67
C THR A 703 11.80 20.46 -16.67
N ILE A 704 11.85 20.77 -15.36
CA ILE A 704 11.67 19.79 -14.28
C ILE A 704 10.33 20.07 -13.60
N LEU A 705 9.54 19.02 -13.39
CA LEU A 705 8.31 19.08 -12.59
C LEU A 705 8.51 18.30 -11.29
N ARG A 706 8.17 18.89 -10.16
CA ARG A 706 8.34 18.28 -8.84
C ARG A 706 7.02 18.28 -8.08
N LEU A 707 6.71 17.18 -7.40
CA LEU A 707 5.56 17.09 -6.50
C LEU A 707 6.04 17.02 -5.05
N SER A 708 5.59 17.95 -4.21
CA SER A 708 5.68 17.87 -2.75
C SER A 708 4.33 17.42 -2.22
N GLU A 709 4.24 16.26 -1.58
CA GLU A 709 2.98 15.73 -0.99
C GLU A 709 2.75 16.22 0.46
N THR A 710 3.82 16.64 1.16
CA THR A 710 3.79 17.24 2.52
C THR A 710 4.77 18.42 2.57
N SER A 711 4.31 19.63 2.90
CA SER A 711 5.12 20.84 2.77
C SER A 711 5.78 21.24 4.09
N THR A 712 7.11 21.22 4.15
CA THR A 712 7.87 21.71 5.32
C THR A 712 8.18 23.22 5.28
N ILE A 713 7.82 23.96 4.22
CA ILE A 713 8.36 25.31 3.96
C ILE A 713 7.38 26.46 4.22
N ALA A 714 6.07 26.24 4.19
CA ALA A 714 5.06 27.28 4.45
C ALA A 714 3.68 26.62 4.65
N PRO A 715 2.63 27.32 5.12
CA PRO A 715 1.30 26.75 5.38
C PRO A 715 0.54 26.30 4.12
N SER A 716 1.24 26.13 3.00
CA SER A 716 0.63 25.80 1.72
C SER A 716 0.77 24.31 1.43
N ASN A 717 -0.35 23.73 1.03
CA ASN A 717 -0.60 22.31 0.77
C ASN A 717 0.34 21.71 -0.28
N SER A 718 0.20 20.40 -0.50
CA SER A 718 0.80 19.69 -1.64
C SER A 718 0.73 20.52 -2.92
N HIS A 719 1.82 20.55 -3.67
CA HIS A 719 1.92 21.37 -4.88
C HIS A 719 2.83 20.76 -5.92
N VAL A 720 2.57 21.15 -7.17
CA VAL A 720 3.44 20.86 -8.30
C VAL A 720 4.26 22.10 -8.59
N GLU A 721 5.57 21.97 -8.49
CA GLU A 721 6.53 22.99 -8.86
C GLU A 721 7.07 22.71 -10.27
N ILE A 722 7.29 23.78 -11.03
CA ILE A 722 7.85 23.76 -12.38
C ILE A 722 9.12 24.60 -12.35
N CYS A 723 10.27 24.00 -12.64
CA CYS A 723 11.59 24.65 -12.58
C CYS A 723 12.27 24.61 -13.96
N ARG A 724 13.05 25.66 -14.29
CA ARG A 724 13.94 25.69 -15.48
C ARG A 724 15.41 25.58 -15.08
N GLY A 725 16.12 24.52 -15.49
CA GLY A 725 17.60 24.43 -15.37
C GLY A 725 18.13 23.05 -14.98
N ARG A 726 19.46 22.86 -15.07
CA ARG A 726 20.15 21.65 -14.54
C ARG A 726 20.29 21.80 -13.02
N PRO A 727 19.85 20.83 -12.22
CA PRO A 727 20.01 20.86 -10.76
C PRO A 727 21.47 20.51 -10.45
N SER A 728 22.28 21.52 -10.19
CA SER A 728 23.60 21.32 -9.62
C SER A 728 23.86 22.32 -8.51
N GLN A 729 23.17 22.17 -7.37
CA GLN A 729 23.75 22.35 -6.03
C GLN A 729 22.74 22.03 -4.92
N THR A 730 23.29 21.58 -3.79
CA THR A 730 22.63 21.10 -2.57
C THR A 730 22.05 22.20 -1.69
N THR A 731 21.96 23.42 -2.21
CA THR A 731 21.37 24.59 -1.57
C THR A 731 20.38 25.16 -2.56
N ILE A 732 19.16 25.45 -2.12
CA ILE A 732 18.29 26.42 -2.79
C ILE A 732 19.07 27.74 -2.66
N ASP A 733 19.94 28.05 -3.62
CA ASP A 733 20.48 29.39 -3.73
C ASP A 733 19.28 30.31 -3.94
N GLU A 734 19.22 31.41 -3.19
CA GLU A 734 18.24 32.49 -3.36
C GLU A 734 18.25 33.08 -4.80
N ASP A 735 19.15 32.60 -5.66
CA ASP A 735 19.39 33.00 -7.04
C ASP A 735 18.88 32.01 -8.12
N GLU A 736 18.17 30.91 -7.81
CA GLU A 736 17.48 30.11 -8.85
C GLU A 736 16.29 30.91 -9.43
N PRO A 737 16.37 31.49 -10.65
CA PRO A 737 15.52 32.63 -10.96
C PRO A 737 14.15 32.27 -11.54
N HIS A 738 13.74 31.00 -11.61
CA HIS A 738 12.53 30.63 -12.37
C HIS A 738 11.82 29.36 -11.85
N ALA A 739 11.33 29.40 -10.61
CA ALA A 739 10.43 28.39 -10.06
C ALA A 739 8.98 28.91 -10.05
N TRP A 740 8.05 28.12 -10.59
CA TRP A 740 6.61 28.42 -10.51
C TRP A 740 5.85 27.29 -9.85
N ARG A 741 4.70 27.64 -9.28
CA ARG A 741 3.74 26.69 -8.73
C ARG A 741 2.55 26.54 -9.66
N LEU A 742 2.16 25.30 -9.94
CA LEU A 742 0.88 24.99 -10.58
C LEU A 742 -0.18 24.82 -9.49
N GLU A 743 -1.08 25.79 -9.36
CA GLU A 743 -2.24 25.72 -8.48
C GLU A 743 -3.40 25.08 -9.22
N LEU A 744 -3.94 24.00 -8.66
CA LEU A 744 -5.01 23.23 -9.26
C LEU A 744 -6.34 23.54 -8.56
N GLY A 745 -7.37 23.78 -9.37
CA GLY A 745 -8.75 23.90 -8.94
C GLY A 745 -9.39 22.55 -8.60
N PRO A 746 -10.67 22.56 -8.18
CA PRO A 746 -11.40 21.34 -7.84
C PRO A 746 -11.66 20.45 -9.07
N LEU A 747 -11.98 19.19 -8.81
CA LEU A 747 -12.41 18.23 -9.83
C LEU A 747 -13.86 18.51 -10.23
N ASN A 748 -14.10 18.86 -11.49
CA ASN A 748 -15.44 19.14 -12.01
C ASN A 748 -15.85 18.09 -13.05
N HIS A 749 -17.15 17.95 -13.31
CA HIS A 749 -17.62 17.15 -14.45
C HIS A 749 -17.25 17.83 -15.77
N GLY A 750 -16.82 17.02 -16.74
CA GLY A 750 -16.61 17.43 -18.11
C GLY A 750 -17.89 17.44 -18.93
N GLU A 751 -17.78 17.77 -20.21
CA GLU A 751 -18.92 17.80 -21.13
C GLU A 751 -19.35 16.41 -21.57
N LYS A 752 -18.43 15.44 -21.52
CA LYS A 752 -18.67 14.05 -21.88
C LYS A 752 -19.01 13.23 -20.64
N ASP A 753 -19.85 12.21 -20.83
CA ASP A 753 -20.18 11.27 -19.77
C ASP A 753 -18.91 10.56 -19.26
N GLY A 754 -18.77 10.48 -17.93
CA GLY A 754 -17.58 9.94 -17.26
C GLY A 754 -16.30 10.78 -17.40
N GLU A 755 -16.34 11.95 -18.05
CA GLU A 755 -15.20 12.86 -18.12
C GLU A 755 -15.18 13.79 -16.90
N TYR A 756 -13.98 14.03 -16.36
CA TYR A 756 -13.75 15.04 -15.32
C TYR A 756 -12.73 16.07 -15.81
N VAL A 757 -12.81 17.29 -15.31
CA VAL A 757 -11.95 18.41 -15.69
C VAL A 757 -11.32 19.04 -14.45
N VAL A 758 -10.00 19.19 -14.49
CA VAL A 758 -9.22 19.95 -13.51
C VAL A 758 -8.58 21.12 -14.23
N ARG A 759 -8.83 22.34 -13.75
CA ARG A 759 -8.17 23.55 -14.27
C ARG A 759 -7.04 23.95 -13.35
N GLY A 760 -5.98 24.54 -13.88
CA GLY A 760 -4.86 25.03 -13.11
C GLY A 760 -4.31 26.33 -13.64
N GLN A 761 -3.65 27.07 -12.76
CA GLN A 761 -2.98 28.33 -13.07
C GLN A 761 -1.56 28.31 -12.51
N ILE A 762 -0.66 28.99 -13.21
CA ILE A 762 0.73 29.15 -12.76
C ILE A 762 0.81 30.41 -11.91
N VAL A 763 1.37 30.29 -10.71
CA VAL A 763 1.68 31.42 -9.82
C VAL A 763 3.17 31.46 -9.49
N PRO A 764 3.77 32.64 -9.26
CA PRO A 764 5.15 32.76 -8.79
C PRO A 764 5.34 32.06 -7.43
N PHE A 765 6.53 31.52 -7.18
CA PHE A 765 6.83 30.93 -5.87
C PHE A 765 6.93 32.03 -4.78
N PRO A 766 6.32 31.85 -3.59
CA PRO A 766 6.36 32.86 -2.52
C PRO A 766 7.81 33.12 -2.05
N GLY A 767 8.22 34.39 -1.96
CA GLY A 767 9.55 34.80 -1.48
C GLY A 767 10.55 35.20 -2.56
N VAL A 768 10.22 35.03 -3.84
CA VAL A 768 11.03 35.52 -4.96
C VAL A 768 10.59 36.93 -5.36
N ASP A 769 10.87 37.93 -4.53
CA ASP A 769 10.48 39.34 -4.73
C ASP A 769 11.28 40.08 -5.83
N ARG A 770 12.06 39.37 -6.65
CA ARG A 770 12.99 39.98 -7.62
C ARG A 770 12.88 39.46 -9.06
N LEU A 771 11.70 38.98 -9.48
CA LEU A 771 11.53 38.60 -10.88
C LEU A 771 11.00 39.76 -11.73
N ASN A 772 11.72 40.03 -12.82
CA ASN A 772 11.37 41.01 -13.83
C ASN A 772 10.02 40.61 -14.48
N PRO A 773 8.93 41.38 -14.31
CA PRO A 773 7.60 41.03 -14.80
C PRO A 773 7.49 40.99 -16.33
N MET A 774 8.56 41.33 -17.05
CA MET A 774 8.62 41.31 -18.51
C MET A 774 8.86 39.93 -19.13
N LEU A 775 9.20 38.91 -18.33
CA LEU A 775 9.58 37.60 -18.86
C LEU A 775 8.46 36.57 -18.88
N LEU A 776 7.30 36.77 -18.27
CA LEU A 776 6.13 35.91 -18.48
C LEU A 776 4.90 36.75 -18.20
N GLY A 777 3.87 36.53 -19.00
CA GLY A 777 2.57 37.16 -18.86
C GLY A 777 2.09 37.27 -17.42
N THR A 778 1.32 38.32 -17.13
CA THR A 778 0.74 38.53 -15.81
C THR A 778 -0.04 37.29 -15.33
N PRO A 779 -0.08 37.00 -14.01
CA PRO A 779 -0.93 35.94 -13.46
C PRO A 779 -2.36 36.04 -14.03
N GLY A 780 -2.81 34.99 -14.72
CA GLY A 780 -4.06 34.97 -15.50
C GLY A 780 -3.91 34.84 -17.01
N GLU A 781 -2.69 34.95 -17.56
CA GLU A 781 -2.42 34.77 -18.99
C GLU A 781 -2.17 33.31 -19.42
N CYS A 782 -1.92 32.40 -18.47
CA CYS A 782 -1.68 30.97 -18.71
C CYS A 782 -2.70 30.09 -17.96
N GLU A 783 -3.51 29.34 -18.70
CA GLU A 783 -4.50 28.40 -18.14
C GLU A 783 -4.15 26.95 -18.55
N TRP A 784 -4.13 26.06 -17.58
CA TRP A 784 -3.96 24.62 -17.78
C TRP A 784 -5.30 23.92 -17.60
N THR A 785 -5.65 22.99 -18.49
CA THR A 785 -6.86 22.18 -18.35
C THR A 785 -6.54 20.71 -18.58
N PHE A 786 -6.83 19.86 -17.60
CA PHE A 786 -6.61 18.41 -17.65
C PHE A 786 -7.95 17.69 -17.74
N PHE A 787 -8.11 16.85 -18.77
CA PHE A 787 -9.34 16.09 -19.01
C PHE A 787 -9.13 14.62 -18.64
N PHE A 788 -9.77 14.21 -17.56
CA PHE A 788 -9.72 12.86 -17.02
C PHE A 788 -10.88 12.00 -17.53
N HIS A 789 -10.62 10.71 -17.71
CA HIS A 789 -11.65 9.69 -17.72
C HIS A 789 -11.25 8.62 -16.69
N GLY A 790 -12.02 8.52 -15.60
CA GLY A 790 -11.60 7.80 -14.40
C GLY A 790 -10.34 8.41 -13.80
N VAL A 791 -9.21 7.68 -13.83
CA VAL A 791 -7.93 8.13 -13.25
C VAL A 791 -6.87 8.52 -14.29
N SER A 792 -7.16 8.42 -15.59
CA SER A 792 -6.22 8.77 -16.67
C SER A 792 -6.51 10.13 -17.27
N ILE A 793 -5.48 10.92 -17.55
CA ILE A 793 -5.59 12.11 -18.40
C ILE A 793 -5.67 11.62 -19.86
N THR A 794 -6.76 11.93 -20.54
CA THR A 794 -6.96 11.58 -21.96
C THR A 794 -6.33 12.63 -22.89
N ARG A 795 -6.44 13.90 -22.48
CA ARG A 795 -5.81 15.06 -23.09
C ARG A 795 -5.62 16.14 -22.03
N TRP A 796 -4.71 17.05 -22.28
CA TRP A 796 -4.63 18.30 -21.53
C TRP A 796 -4.29 19.45 -22.45
N GLU A 797 -4.58 20.65 -21.99
CA GLU A 797 -4.44 21.87 -22.78
C GLU A 797 -3.63 22.90 -21.98
N TYR A 798 -2.75 23.57 -22.69
CA TYR A 798 -2.04 24.76 -22.24
C TYR A 798 -2.47 25.93 -23.12
N ARG A 799 -3.17 26.89 -22.51
CA ARG A 799 -3.66 28.10 -23.17
C ARG A 799 -2.85 29.30 -22.72
N LEU A 800 -2.26 30.01 -23.68
CA LEU A 800 -1.55 31.26 -23.50
C LEU A 800 -2.35 32.39 -24.16
N ARG A 801 -2.74 33.40 -23.37
CA ARG A 801 -3.39 34.63 -23.84
C ARG A 801 -2.34 35.73 -24.01
N ARG A 802 -2.31 36.37 -25.17
CA ARG A 802 -1.38 37.46 -25.50
C ARG A 802 -2.13 38.77 -25.72
N ASN A 803 -1.74 39.79 -24.97
CA ASN A 803 -2.22 41.14 -25.18
C ASN A 803 -1.42 41.80 -26.33
N PRO A 804 -2.02 42.11 -27.49
CA PRO A 804 -1.27 42.57 -28.67
C PRO A 804 -0.62 43.96 -28.52
N GLN A 805 -0.85 44.67 -27.41
CA GLN A 805 -0.25 45.99 -27.13
C GLN A 805 1.10 45.94 -26.39
N CYS A 806 1.65 44.75 -26.08
CA CYS A 806 2.89 44.60 -25.30
C CYS A 806 4.10 44.02 -26.08
N THR A 807 4.04 43.94 -27.41
CA THR A 807 5.18 43.49 -28.25
C THR A 807 6.11 44.61 -28.68
#